data_AF-A0A7C3UDJ9-F1
#
_entry.id   AF-A0A7C3UDJ9-F1
#
_cell.length_a   1.000
_cell.length_b   1.000
_cell.length_c   1.000
_cell.angle_alpha   90.00
_cell.angle_beta   90.00
_cell.angle_gamma   90.00
#
_symmetry.space_group_name_H-M   'P 1'
#
loop_
_entity.id
_entity.type
_entity.pdbx_description
1 polymer ?
#
loop_
_entity_poly.entity_id
_entity_poly.type
_entity_poly.pdbx_seq_one_letter_code
_entity_poly.pdbx_strand_id
1 'polypeptide(L)'
;MKRRIFRDVLSVDEVFEKIKEFLPERKIEEVSLLNATGMIAAEDIYSISDVPPFDRATMDGFAVRADDTFGADEDNPVRLKVIGKIAAGDYPTMEVKRGEAVEIATGASMPKGANAVVMVEFTRMIGDFVEIFKPVSPGENVMSAGSDIMTGELIVRRGDVITHREIGVMAACGIDRVKVFKRPKIAVISTGNELIEVGAPLEYGKIYDVNSYVLCSAVRENGGEPIFIGIARDNRDDIKRLIEKGLRIADIVITSGGTSAGVGDIIYNILNEWEPGVLVHGIAIKPGKPTIIAVCDGKFVFGLPGYPTSALTIFEVFVAPLIRMLSGVDVERKKIRCKLVMKTFSSEGRREFLPVNIVKGLSGFTAYPVTEYYSGAITALAFTDGFVEIPENVVMLEEGEEVDVTLYSELKPADLIFIGSNCIGVEILLRLMRPVRFKIINVGSTGGILAVKRGEADIAGTHLLDESGEYNLPFLKRYGIKNAVLVKGYLREQGIIVAKGNPKGIRGIEDFLREDVTIINRNRGSGTRILLDMFLKEIAENEGKKLSDIVKSIKGYEIEAKTHSSVAVAVLSGKADAGLGIKTVATQYGLEFIPLRAEEYDFLIPKDRLEKREVKMFIEKLKSEDFKRELEKIDGLRVYERTGEIITIE
;
A
#
# COMPACT_ATOMS: atom_id res chain seq x y z
N MET A 1 28.19 -29.13 -10.81
CA MET A 1 27.11 -28.93 -11.79
C MET A 1 27.50 -27.81 -12.75
N LYS A 2 27.31 -27.98 -14.07
CA LYS A 2 27.52 -26.90 -15.06
C LYS A 2 26.33 -25.93 -15.01
N ARG A 3 26.61 -24.64 -14.82
CA ARG A 3 25.65 -23.53 -14.78
C ARG A 3 24.84 -23.48 -16.07
N ARG A 4 23.50 -23.55 -16.02
CA ARG A 4 22.64 -23.26 -17.17
C ARG A 4 22.37 -21.76 -17.24
N ILE A 5 22.70 -21.15 -18.38
CA ILE A 5 22.40 -19.75 -18.66
C ILE A 5 21.06 -19.71 -19.39
N PHE A 6 20.11 -18.88 -18.94
CA PHE A 6 18.80 -18.67 -19.57
C PHE A 6 18.94 -18.10 -20.98
N ARG A 7 19.04 -18.99 -21.99
CA ARG A 7 19.18 -18.65 -23.42
C ARG A 7 17.84 -18.62 -24.15
N ASP A 8 16.89 -19.46 -23.73
CA ASP A 8 15.52 -19.52 -24.27
C ASP A 8 14.55 -19.14 -23.14
N VAL A 9 13.90 -17.98 -23.26
CA VAL A 9 12.89 -17.49 -22.31
C VAL A 9 11.57 -17.28 -23.05
N LEU A 10 10.44 -17.49 -22.37
CA LEU A 10 9.12 -17.25 -22.95
C LEU A 10 8.71 -15.79 -22.75
N SER A 11 7.95 -15.25 -23.70
CA SER A 11 7.26 -13.97 -23.56
C SER A 11 6.16 -14.04 -22.49
N VAL A 12 5.68 -12.89 -22.02
CA VAL A 12 4.60 -12.82 -21.03
C VAL A 12 3.32 -13.47 -21.56
N ASP A 13 2.99 -13.26 -22.83
CA ASP A 13 1.77 -13.80 -23.45
C ASP A 13 1.85 -15.32 -23.61
N GLU A 14 2.99 -15.88 -24.02
CA GLU A 14 3.20 -17.34 -24.10
C GLU A 14 3.07 -18.01 -22.72
N VAL A 15 3.50 -17.34 -21.65
CA VAL A 15 3.32 -17.84 -20.29
C VAL A 15 1.84 -17.88 -19.91
N PHE A 16 1.06 -16.86 -20.26
CA PHE A 16 -0.39 -16.88 -20.03
C PHE A 16 -1.09 -18.00 -20.78
N GLU A 17 -0.70 -18.28 -22.04
CA GLU A 17 -1.24 -19.43 -22.79
C GLU A 17 -0.93 -20.75 -22.09
N LYS A 18 0.29 -20.96 -21.58
CA LYS A 18 0.62 -22.17 -20.80
C LYS A 18 -0.17 -22.28 -19.50
N ILE A 19 -0.42 -21.18 -18.80
CA ILE A 19 -1.23 -21.19 -17.57
C ILE A 19 -2.68 -21.58 -17.90
N LYS A 20 -3.24 -21.09 -19.02
CA LYS A 20 -4.62 -21.39 -19.45
C LYS A 20 -4.87 -22.89 -19.64
N GLU A 21 -3.87 -23.65 -20.09
CA GLU A 21 -3.96 -25.11 -20.30
C GLU A 21 -4.21 -25.90 -19.01
N PHE A 22 -3.85 -25.36 -17.84
CA PHE A 22 -3.88 -26.07 -16.55
C PHE A 22 -4.71 -25.34 -15.47
N LEU A 23 -5.64 -24.46 -15.88
CA LEU A 23 -6.45 -23.69 -14.92
C LEU A 23 -7.27 -24.63 -14.02
N PRO A 24 -7.16 -24.50 -12.68
CA PRO A 24 -8.00 -25.25 -11.77
C PRO A 24 -9.44 -24.72 -11.79
N GLU A 25 -10.40 -25.62 -11.53
CA GLU A 25 -11.80 -25.25 -11.38
C GLU A 25 -12.05 -24.49 -10.06
N ARG A 26 -13.02 -23.58 -10.10
CA ARG A 26 -13.49 -22.90 -8.88
C ARG A 26 -14.17 -23.92 -7.97
N LYS A 27 -13.77 -23.92 -6.70
CA LYS A 27 -14.44 -24.72 -5.66
C LYS A 27 -15.54 -23.89 -5.00
N ILE A 28 -16.63 -24.53 -4.66
CA ILE A 28 -17.76 -23.93 -3.94
C ILE A 28 -17.80 -24.52 -2.53
N GLU A 29 -18.11 -23.71 -1.54
CA GLU A 29 -18.41 -24.17 -0.19
C GLU A 29 -19.68 -23.50 0.33
N GLU A 30 -20.37 -24.17 1.26
CA GLU A 30 -21.54 -23.60 1.93
C GLU A 30 -21.13 -23.14 3.33
N VAL A 31 -21.43 -21.88 3.63
CA VAL A 31 -21.09 -21.24 4.90
C VAL A 31 -22.34 -20.67 5.56
N SER A 32 -22.32 -20.53 6.88
CA SER A 32 -23.36 -19.78 7.60
C SER A 32 -23.36 -18.33 7.14
N LEU A 33 -24.54 -17.70 7.12
CA LEU A 33 -24.73 -16.34 6.63
C LEU A 33 -23.72 -15.34 7.23
N LEU A 34 -23.53 -15.33 8.55
CA LEU A 34 -22.57 -14.41 9.20
C LEU A 34 -21.11 -14.58 8.73
N ASN A 35 -20.72 -15.80 8.34
CA ASN A 35 -19.37 -16.10 7.86
C ASN A 35 -19.20 -15.79 6.36
N ALA A 36 -20.28 -15.44 5.65
CA ALA A 36 -20.23 -15.12 4.21
C ALA A 36 -19.77 -13.68 3.92
N THR A 37 -19.64 -12.81 4.93
CA THR A 37 -19.23 -11.42 4.75
C THR A 37 -17.86 -11.32 4.07
N GLY A 38 -17.79 -10.59 2.95
CA GLY A 38 -16.60 -10.43 2.11
C GLY A 38 -16.25 -11.66 1.28
N MET A 39 -17.15 -12.65 1.17
CA MET A 39 -17.04 -13.75 0.22
C MET A 39 -17.85 -13.44 -1.04
N ILE A 40 -17.65 -14.23 -2.10
CA ILE A 40 -18.31 -14.05 -3.39
C ILE A 40 -19.41 -15.10 -3.55
N ALA A 41 -20.63 -14.70 -3.90
CA ALA A 41 -21.74 -15.60 -4.15
C ALA A 41 -21.43 -16.57 -5.30
N ALA A 42 -21.57 -17.88 -5.06
CA ALA A 42 -21.28 -18.91 -6.07
C ALA A 42 -22.44 -19.17 -7.04
N GLU A 43 -23.64 -18.76 -6.66
CA GLU A 43 -24.90 -18.90 -7.39
C GLU A 43 -25.80 -17.67 -7.15
N ASP A 44 -26.82 -17.51 -8.00
CA ASP A 44 -27.88 -16.54 -7.78
C ASP A 44 -28.69 -16.95 -6.54
N ILE A 45 -28.94 -16.01 -5.64
CA ILE A 45 -29.69 -16.24 -4.40
C ILE A 45 -31.06 -15.59 -4.55
N TYR A 46 -32.10 -16.40 -4.35
CA TYR A 46 -33.48 -15.98 -4.46
C TYR A 46 -34.14 -15.96 -3.09
N SER A 47 -35.07 -15.03 -2.88
CA SER A 47 -35.85 -14.99 -1.64
C SER A 47 -36.72 -16.25 -1.50
N ILE A 48 -36.76 -16.82 -0.29
CA ILE A 48 -37.61 -17.98 0.05
C ILE A 48 -38.91 -17.57 0.76
N SER A 49 -39.09 -16.27 1.04
CA SER A 49 -40.27 -15.72 1.72
C SER A 49 -40.55 -14.29 1.30
N ASP A 50 -41.81 -13.89 1.33
CA ASP A 50 -42.20 -12.51 1.15
C ASP A 50 -41.67 -11.64 2.32
N VAL A 51 -41.26 -10.42 2.01
CA VAL A 51 -40.88 -9.41 3.00
C VAL A 51 -41.77 -8.16 2.81
N PRO A 52 -42.63 -7.83 3.78
CA PRO A 52 -43.05 -8.66 4.92
C PRO A 52 -43.82 -9.92 4.46
N PRO A 53 -43.95 -10.97 5.29
CA PRO A 53 -44.65 -12.21 4.93
C PRO A 53 -46.19 -12.14 5.05
N PHE A 54 -46.71 -11.01 5.52
CA PHE A 54 -48.14 -10.73 5.69
C PHE A 54 -48.37 -9.22 5.65
N ASP A 55 -49.61 -8.80 5.39
CA ASP A 55 -50.01 -7.41 5.48
C ASP A 55 -49.86 -6.93 6.93
N ARG A 56 -49.06 -5.88 7.15
CA ARG A 56 -48.77 -5.37 8.49
C ARG A 56 -49.06 -3.87 8.62
N ALA A 57 -49.43 -3.45 9.82
CA ALA A 57 -49.58 -2.05 10.15
C ALA A 57 -48.22 -1.32 10.09
N THR A 58 -48.18 -0.11 9.52
CA THR A 58 -46.96 0.73 9.50
C THR A 58 -46.93 1.78 10.60
N MET A 59 -48.00 1.92 11.36
CA MET A 59 -48.17 2.87 12.46
C MET A 59 -48.97 2.22 13.60
N ASP A 60 -48.83 2.75 14.81
CA ASP A 60 -49.68 2.40 15.96
C ASP A 60 -51.05 3.07 15.81
N GLY A 61 -52.13 2.35 16.10
CA GLY A 61 -53.48 2.92 16.01
C GLY A 61 -54.59 1.88 15.94
N PHE A 62 -55.53 2.06 15.02
CA PHE A 62 -56.72 1.21 14.91
C PHE A 62 -56.88 0.66 13.50
N ALA A 63 -56.84 -0.67 13.37
CA ALA A 63 -57.17 -1.38 12.14
C ALA A 63 -58.68 -1.31 11.91
N VAL A 64 -59.07 -0.77 10.75
CA VAL A 64 -60.45 -0.45 10.40
C VAL A 64 -60.77 -0.89 8.97
N ARG A 65 -62.06 -0.91 8.66
CA ARG A 65 -62.54 -0.79 7.27
C ARG A 65 -62.51 0.68 6.90
N ALA A 66 -61.71 1.05 5.90
CA ALA A 66 -61.56 2.44 5.46
C ALA A 66 -62.91 3.14 5.24
N ASP A 67 -63.87 2.46 4.61
CA ASP A 67 -65.23 2.97 4.35
C ASP A 67 -65.99 3.39 5.62
N ASP A 68 -65.71 2.74 6.76
CA ASP A 68 -66.34 3.07 8.03
C ASP A 68 -65.74 4.34 8.66
N THR A 69 -64.68 4.91 8.09
CA THR A 69 -64.11 6.19 8.54
C THR A 69 -64.51 7.37 7.65
N PHE A 70 -65.13 7.12 6.50
CA PHE A 70 -65.48 8.18 5.55
C PHE A 70 -66.47 9.18 6.16
N GLY A 71 -66.15 10.47 6.01
CA GLY A 71 -66.92 11.56 6.60
C GLY A 71 -66.53 11.92 8.03
N ALA A 72 -65.54 11.24 8.63
CA ALA A 72 -64.92 11.70 9.87
C ALA A 72 -64.22 13.05 9.67
N ASP A 73 -64.41 13.97 10.60
CA ASP A 73 -63.61 15.19 10.74
C ASP A 73 -63.49 15.59 12.23
N GLU A 74 -62.77 16.68 12.54
CA GLU A 74 -62.53 17.10 13.92
C GLU A 74 -63.82 17.45 14.68
N ASP A 75 -64.82 17.99 13.98
CA ASP A 75 -66.10 18.40 14.56
C ASP A 75 -67.13 17.25 14.55
N ASN A 76 -66.96 16.27 13.65
CA ASN A 76 -67.86 15.15 13.41
C ASN A 76 -67.10 13.81 13.41
N PRO A 77 -66.60 13.33 14.55
CA PRO A 77 -65.86 12.08 14.60
C PRO A 77 -66.76 10.87 14.37
N VAL A 78 -66.25 9.87 13.64
CA VAL A 78 -66.93 8.58 13.50
C VAL A 78 -66.57 7.69 14.68
N ARG A 79 -67.57 7.00 15.26
CA ARG A 79 -67.39 6.10 16.40
C ARG A 79 -67.41 4.64 15.96
N LEU A 80 -66.34 3.91 16.22
CA LEU A 80 -66.20 2.48 15.93
C LEU A 80 -66.04 1.69 17.23
N LYS A 81 -66.63 0.50 17.32
CA LYS A 81 -66.50 -0.37 18.49
C LYS A 81 -65.17 -1.09 18.47
N VAL A 82 -64.37 -0.96 19.52
CA VAL A 82 -63.10 -1.68 19.64
C VAL A 82 -63.37 -3.09 20.15
N ILE A 83 -63.06 -4.10 19.34
CA ILE A 83 -63.38 -5.51 19.63
C ILE A 83 -62.19 -6.31 20.18
N GLY A 84 -61.01 -5.68 20.26
CA GLY A 84 -59.80 -6.27 20.82
C GLY A 84 -58.54 -5.52 20.41
N LYS A 85 -57.39 -6.16 20.62
CA LYS A 85 -56.06 -5.62 20.31
C LYS A 85 -55.16 -6.68 19.69
N ILE A 86 -54.25 -6.29 18.80
CA ILE A 86 -53.24 -7.15 18.17
C ILE A 86 -51.86 -6.49 18.33
N ALA A 87 -50.95 -7.17 19.04
CA ALA A 87 -49.57 -6.73 19.19
C ALA A 87 -48.66 -7.35 18.11
N ALA A 88 -47.45 -6.80 17.96
CA ALA A 88 -46.45 -7.38 17.07
C ALA A 88 -46.08 -8.82 17.53
N GLY A 89 -46.19 -9.78 16.61
CA GLY A 89 -45.97 -11.20 16.88
C GLY A 89 -47.23 -12.01 17.22
N ASP A 90 -48.37 -11.36 17.44
CA ASP A 90 -49.65 -12.05 17.65
C ASP A 90 -50.21 -12.62 16.34
N TYR A 91 -50.98 -13.70 16.45
CA TYR A 91 -51.77 -14.23 15.34
C TYR A 91 -53.17 -13.58 15.34
N PRO A 92 -53.63 -12.97 14.22
CA PRO A 92 -54.90 -12.26 14.20
C PRO A 92 -56.08 -13.24 14.18
N THR A 93 -56.72 -13.48 15.33
CA THR A 93 -57.91 -14.35 15.44
C THR A 93 -59.24 -13.62 15.26
N MET A 94 -59.22 -12.29 15.20
CA MET A 94 -60.42 -11.44 15.11
C MET A 94 -60.69 -10.99 13.67
N GLU A 95 -61.96 -10.77 13.34
CA GLU A 95 -62.40 -10.23 12.04
C GLU A 95 -63.14 -8.90 12.28
N VAL A 96 -62.66 -7.82 11.64
CA VAL A 96 -63.23 -6.48 11.74
C VAL A 96 -64.45 -6.38 10.81
N LYS A 97 -65.65 -6.25 11.40
CA LYS A 97 -66.90 -6.04 10.65
C LYS A 97 -67.23 -4.55 10.57
N ARG A 98 -68.37 -4.25 9.94
CA ARG A 98 -68.86 -2.87 9.80
C ARG A 98 -69.05 -2.20 11.16
N GLY A 99 -68.46 -1.02 11.33
CA GLY A 99 -68.55 -0.24 12.56
C GLY A 99 -67.67 -0.75 13.70
N GLU A 100 -66.74 -1.67 13.43
CA GLU A 100 -65.79 -2.22 14.39
C GLU A 100 -64.36 -1.75 14.07
N ALA A 101 -63.50 -1.79 15.08
CA ALA A 101 -62.07 -1.50 14.99
C ALA A 101 -61.29 -2.45 15.90
N VAL A 102 -60.01 -2.65 15.60
CA VAL A 102 -59.08 -3.39 16.48
C VAL A 102 -57.88 -2.51 16.73
N GLU A 103 -57.51 -2.33 18.00
CA GLU A 103 -56.27 -1.64 18.36
C GLU A 103 -55.07 -2.45 17.83
N ILE A 104 -54.16 -1.81 17.09
CA ILE A 104 -53.08 -2.49 16.40
C ILE A 104 -51.76 -1.75 16.61
N ALA A 105 -50.71 -2.51 16.91
CA ALA A 105 -49.35 -2.00 17.00
C ALA A 105 -48.64 -2.04 15.64
N THR A 106 -47.66 -1.16 15.46
CA THR A 106 -46.76 -1.14 14.30
C THR A 106 -46.09 -2.50 14.11
N GLY A 107 -46.13 -3.03 12.89
CA GLY A 107 -45.58 -4.33 12.52
C GLY A 107 -46.48 -5.53 12.84
N ALA A 108 -47.63 -5.33 13.52
CA ALA A 108 -48.59 -6.39 13.74
C ALA A 108 -49.36 -6.75 12.46
N SER A 109 -49.80 -8.01 12.36
CA SER A 109 -50.55 -8.52 11.21
C SER A 109 -51.94 -7.88 11.16
N MET A 110 -52.35 -7.47 9.96
CA MET A 110 -53.70 -6.95 9.73
C MET A 110 -54.76 -8.04 9.99
N PRO A 111 -55.82 -7.76 10.76
CA PRO A 111 -56.92 -8.70 10.94
C PRO A 111 -57.80 -8.78 9.70
N LYS A 112 -58.46 -9.93 9.53
CA LYS A 112 -59.42 -10.11 8.44
C LYS A 112 -60.49 -9.01 8.48
N GLY A 113 -60.86 -8.48 7.32
CA GLY A 113 -61.89 -7.44 7.20
C GLY A 113 -61.34 -6.01 7.31
N ALA A 114 -60.21 -5.77 7.97
CA ALA A 114 -59.56 -4.45 7.96
C ALA A 114 -58.73 -4.26 6.69
N ASN A 115 -58.68 -3.03 6.18
CA ASN A 115 -57.89 -2.67 4.99
C ASN A 115 -57.15 -1.34 5.12
N ALA A 116 -57.19 -0.69 6.29
CA ALA A 116 -56.44 0.53 6.60
C ALA A 116 -56.19 0.63 8.10
N VAL A 117 -55.22 1.46 8.51
CA VAL A 117 -54.94 1.78 9.91
C VAL A 117 -55.06 3.30 10.12
N VAL A 118 -55.89 3.71 11.07
CA VAL A 118 -55.92 5.12 11.54
C VAL A 118 -54.88 5.27 12.63
N MET A 119 -53.95 6.22 12.47
CA MET A 119 -52.90 6.49 13.46
C MET A 119 -53.52 6.95 14.79
N VAL A 120 -52.95 6.54 15.91
CA VAL A 120 -53.46 6.83 17.26
C VAL A 120 -53.67 8.33 17.51
N GLU A 121 -52.86 9.20 16.91
CA GLU A 121 -52.92 10.66 17.00
C GLU A 121 -54.23 11.24 16.45
N PHE A 122 -54.90 10.54 15.54
CA PHE A 122 -56.19 10.93 14.96
C PHE A 122 -57.36 10.19 15.61
N THR A 123 -57.17 9.65 16.80
CA THR A 123 -58.18 8.86 17.51
C THR A 123 -58.32 9.24 18.97
N ARG A 124 -59.48 8.90 19.57
CA ARG A 124 -59.71 9.03 21.02
C ARG A 124 -60.56 7.88 21.52
N MET A 125 -60.06 7.17 22.53
CA MET A 125 -60.80 6.09 23.20
C MET A 125 -61.85 6.65 24.16
N ILE A 126 -63.09 6.15 24.06
CA ILE A 126 -64.20 6.44 24.98
C ILE A 126 -64.93 5.13 25.30
N GLY A 127 -64.58 4.52 26.44
CA GLY A 127 -65.09 3.20 26.82
C GLY A 127 -64.65 2.13 25.81
N ASP A 128 -65.60 1.36 25.29
CA ASP A 128 -65.37 0.32 24.28
C ASP A 128 -65.41 0.85 22.83
N PHE A 129 -65.39 2.18 22.64
CA PHE A 129 -65.42 2.82 21.33
C PHE A 129 -64.21 3.71 21.10
N VAL A 130 -63.78 3.80 19.84
CA VAL A 130 -62.80 4.78 19.37
C VAL A 130 -63.49 5.82 18.50
N GLU A 131 -63.27 7.09 18.81
CA GLU A 131 -63.59 8.22 17.94
C GLU A 131 -62.45 8.41 16.94
N ILE A 132 -62.80 8.46 15.65
CA ILE A 132 -61.91 8.69 14.52
C ILE A 132 -62.15 10.12 14.03
N PHE A 133 -61.11 10.97 14.06
CA PHE A 133 -61.19 12.38 13.67
C PHE A 133 -60.68 12.64 12.25
N LYS A 134 -60.04 11.64 11.63
CA LYS A 134 -59.50 11.72 10.27
C LYS A 134 -59.78 10.43 9.51
N PRO A 135 -60.37 10.50 8.30
CA PRO A 135 -60.63 9.32 7.50
C PRO A 135 -59.31 8.78 6.93
N VAL A 136 -59.28 7.49 6.64
CA VAL A 136 -58.17 6.82 5.95
C VAL A 136 -58.65 6.17 4.67
N SER A 137 -57.78 6.12 3.66
CA SER A 137 -58.06 5.45 2.40
C SER A 137 -57.74 3.94 2.48
N PRO A 138 -58.36 3.08 1.64
CA PRO A 138 -57.95 1.68 1.53
C PRO A 138 -56.43 1.56 1.25
N GLY A 139 -55.74 0.73 2.02
CA GLY A 139 -54.29 0.53 1.97
C GLY A 139 -53.46 1.55 2.75
N GLU A 140 -54.07 2.60 3.31
CA GLU A 140 -53.34 3.61 4.08
C GLU A 140 -52.79 3.02 5.38
N ASN A 141 -51.51 3.31 5.66
CA ASN A 141 -50.75 2.80 6.80
C ASN A 141 -50.67 1.25 6.88
N VAL A 142 -50.75 0.58 5.73
CA VAL A 142 -50.58 -0.87 5.59
C VAL A 142 -49.42 -1.14 4.64
N MET A 143 -48.49 -2.01 5.03
CA MET A 143 -47.45 -2.55 4.17
C MET A 143 -47.86 -3.97 3.78
N SER A 144 -48.16 -4.19 2.50
CA SER A 144 -48.64 -5.47 1.99
C SER A 144 -47.56 -6.55 2.00
N ALA A 145 -47.98 -7.80 2.07
CA ALA A 145 -47.07 -8.93 1.93
C ALA A 145 -46.25 -8.84 0.63
N GLY A 146 -44.93 -9.03 0.73
CA GLY A 146 -44.01 -9.05 -0.41
C GLY A 146 -43.80 -7.69 -1.09
N SER A 147 -44.25 -6.58 -0.48
CA SER A 147 -44.11 -5.25 -1.09
C SER A 147 -42.67 -4.73 -1.14
N ASP A 148 -41.76 -5.29 -0.33
CA ASP A 148 -40.32 -5.02 -0.37
C ASP A 148 -39.60 -6.09 -1.21
N ILE A 149 -39.78 -7.36 -0.85
CA ILE A 149 -39.17 -8.50 -1.56
C ILE A 149 -40.22 -9.59 -1.74
N MET A 150 -40.41 -10.04 -2.97
CA MET A 150 -41.31 -11.16 -3.27
C MET A 150 -40.59 -12.51 -3.15
N THR A 151 -41.32 -13.55 -2.77
CA THR A 151 -40.85 -14.93 -2.83
C THR A 151 -40.41 -15.27 -4.26
N GLY A 152 -39.21 -15.82 -4.41
CA GLY A 152 -38.59 -16.12 -5.70
C GLY A 152 -37.90 -14.94 -6.38
N GLU A 153 -37.89 -13.76 -5.78
CA GLU A 153 -37.16 -12.60 -6.29
C GLU A 153 -35.64 -12.78 -6.14
N LEU A 154 -34.87 -12.35 -7.14
CA LEU A 154 -33.41 -12.40 -7.12
C LEU A 154 -32.85 -11.31 -6.20
N ILE A 155 -32.21 -11.70 -5.10
CA ILE A 155 -31.71 -10.77 -4.07
C ILE A 155 -30.19 -10.59 -4.10
N VAL A 156 -29.43 -11.57 -4.61
CA VAL A 156 -27.97 -11.49 -4.80
C VAL A 156 -27.61 -12.22 -6.09
N ARG A 157 -26.78 -11.62 -6.95
CA ARG A 157 -26.31 -12.28 -8.18
C ARG A 157 -25.08 -13.13 -7.89
N ARG A 158 -24.93 -14.22 -8.64
CA ARG A 158 -23.67 -14.97 -8.72
C ARG A 158 -22.52 -14.02 -9.09
N GLY A 159 -21.45 -14.06 -8.31
CA GLY A 159 -20.28 -13.19 -8.50
C GLY A 159 -20.32 -11.90 -7.67
N ASP A 160 -21.44 -11.58 -7.03
CA ASP A 160 -21.50 -10.42 -6.14
C ASP A 160 -20.69 -10.66 -4.85
N VAL A 161 -20.05 -9.59 -4.37
CA VAL A 161 -19.43 -9.56 -3.04
C VAL A 161 -20.53 -9.46 -2.00
N ILE A 162 -20.61 -10.42 -1.10
CA ILE A 162 -21.57 -10.41 0.01
C ILE A 162 -21.09 -9.41 1.07
N THR A 163 -21.74 -8.26 1.21
CA THR A 163 -21.46 -7.25 2.24
C THR A 163 -22.50 -7.31 3.35
N HIS A 164 -22.36 -6.47 4.38
CA HIS A 164 -23.35 -6.36 5.46
C HIS A 164 -24.78 -6.06 4.95
N ARG A 165 -24.92 -5.47 3.75
CA ARG A 165 -26.22 -5.18 3.11
C ARG A 165 -26.88 -6.45 2.62
N GLU A 166 -26.18 -7.24 1.81
CA GLU A 166 -26.67 -8.50 1.26
C GLU A 166 -26.95 -9.51 2.38
N ILE A 167 -26.12 -9.51 3.44
CA ILE A 167 -26.38 -10.27 4.67
C ILE A 167 -27.74 -9.88 5.29
N GLY A 168 -28.03 -8.59 5.43
CA GLY A 168 -29.30 -8.12 5.99
C GLY A 168 -30.51 -8.55 5.16
N VAL A 169 -30.41 -8.44 3.83
CA VAL A 169 -31.46 -8.87 2.89
C VAL A 169 -31.71 -10.37 3.00
N MET A 170 -30.66 -11.19 2.94
CA MET A 170 -30.78 -12.64 3.07
C MET A 170 -31.33 -13.07 4.43
N ALA A 171 -30.92 -12.39 5.52
CA ALA A 171 -31.47 -12.64 6.85
C ALA A 171 -32.97 -12.31 6.93
N ALA A 172 -33.41 -11.21 6.32
CA ALA A 172 -34.82 -10.82 6.26
C ALA A 172 -35.66 -11.86 5.49
N CYS A 173 -35.06 -12.54 4.51
CA CYS A 173 -35.67 -13.63 3.76
C CYS A 173 -35.54 -15.00 4.46
N GLY A 174 -35.01 -15.07 5.68
CA GLY A 174 -34.85 -16.32 6.44
C GLY A 174 -33.74 -17.26 5.96
N ILE A 175 -32.79 -16.77 5.16
CA ILE A 175 -31.66 -17.57 4.67
C ILE A 175 -30.55 -17.59 5.74
N ASP A 176 -30.14 -18.77 6.19
CA ASP A 176 -29.11 -18.93 7.24
C ASP A 176 -27.77 -19.46 6.70
N ARG A 177 -27.76 -19.98 5.46
CA ARG A 177 -26.60 -20.57 4.78
C ARG A 177 -26.58 -20.17 3.30
N VAL A 178 -25.37 -19.97 2.78
CA VAL A 178 -25.17 -19.53 1.39
C VAL A 178 -23.98 -20.26 0.75
N LYS A 179 -24.10 -20.54 -0.54
CA LYS A 179 -23.00 -21.07 -1.35
C LYS A 179 -22.11 -19.95 -1.85
N VAL A 180 -20.82 -20.06 -1.58
CA VAL A 180 -19.80 -19.06 -1.91
C VAL A 180 -18.62 -19.71 -2.61
N PHE A 181 -17.89 -18.93 -3.41
CA PHE A 181 -16.62 -19.40 -3.95
C PHE A 181 -15.63 -19.59 -2.80
N LYS A 182 -15.06 -20.79 -2.72
CA LYS A 182 -14.09 -21.16 -1.71
C LYS A 182 -12.79 -20.40 -1.95
N ARG A 183 -12.22 -19.83 -0.89
CA ARG A 183 -10.92 -19.16 -0.96
C ARG A 183 -9.84 -20.20 -1.26
N PRO A 184 -9.01 -20.02 -2.32
CA PRO A 184 -7.95 -20.97 -2.64
C PRO A 184 -6.87 -20.92 -1.56
N LYS A 185 -6.38 -22.08 -1.13
CA LYS A 185 -5.28 -22.19 -0.18
C LYS A 185 -3.95 -22.08 -0.91
N ILE A 186 -3.07 -21.19 -0.45
CA ILE A 186 -1.79 -20.89 -1.09
C ILE A 186 -0.66 -21.16 -0.10
N ALA A 187 0.14 -22.20 -0.36
CA ALA A 187 1.33 -22.49 0.44
C ALA A 187 2.47 -21.55 0.05
N VAL A 188 3.10 -20.90 1.03
CA VAL A 188 4.23 -19.99 0.82
C VAL A 188 5.47 -20.56 1.50
N ILE A 189 6.55 -20.72 0.74
CA ILE A 189 7.84 -21.24 1.18
C ILE A 189 8.91 -20.19 0.83
N SER A 190 9.77 -19.87 1.79
CA SER A 190 10.97 -19.07 1.51
C SER A 190 12.18 -19.99 1.37
N THR A 191 13.16 -19.60 0.56
CA THR A 191 14.38 -20.38 0.33
C THR A 191 15.59 -19.46 0.38
N GLY A 192 16.59 -19.85 1.15
CA GLY A 192 17.84 -19.09 1.27
C GLY A 192 18.57 -19.40 2.56
N ASN A 193 19.86 -19.72 2.46
CA ASN A 193 20.70 -19.95 3.64
C ASN A 193 20.98 -18.66 4.44
N GLU A 194 20.81 -17.49 3.85
CA GLU A 194 20.93 -16.17 4.47
C GLU A 194 19.70 -15.80 5.32
N LEU A 195 18.56 -16.47 5.11
CA LEU A 195 17.29 -16.08 5.71
C LEU A 195 17.20 -16.53 7.18
N ILE A 196 16.64 -15.65 8.01
CA ILE A 196 16.22 -15.95 9.39
C ILE A 196 14.80 -15.42 9.64
N GLU A 197 14.15 -15.94 10.67
CA GLU A 197 12.81 -15.50 11.08
C GLU A 197 12.83 -14.06 11.62
N VAL A 198 11.76 -13.31 11.32
CA VAL A 198 11.57 -11.95 11.85
C VAL A 198 11.45 -12.00 13.36
N GLY A 199 12.23 -11.15 14.05
CA GLY A 199 12.26 -11.06 15.51
C GLY A 199 13.44 -11.79 16.17
N ALA A 200 14.14 -12.66 15.44
CA ALA A 200 15.41 -13.24 15.91
C ALA A 200 16.56 -12.21 15.83
N PRO A 201 17.60 -12.28 16.68
CA PRO A 201 18.78 -11.44 16.54
C PRO A 201 19.46 -11.63 15.17
N LEU A 202 19.81 -10.52 14.51
CA LEU A 202 20.42 -10.57 13.18
C LEU A 202 21.93 -10.82 13.28
N GLU A 203 22.36 -12.00 12.81
CA GLU A 203 23.78 -12.35 12.70
C GLU A 203 24.40 -11.78 11.41
N TYR A 204 25.73 -11.61 11.42
CA TYR A 204 26.45 -11.16 10.23
C TYR A 204 26.26 -12.14 9.06
N GLY A 205 25.90 -11.61 7.88
CA GLY A 205 25.62 -12.42 6.69
C GLY A 205 24.21 -13.01 6.64
N LYS A 206 23.36 -12.74 7.65
CA LYS A 206 21.93 -13.06 7.63
C LYS A 206 21.08 -11.85 7.28
N ILE A 207 19.89 -12.11 6.74
CA ILE A 207 18.82 -11.14 6.51
C ILE A 207 17.49 -11.76 6.93
N TYR A 208 16.49 -10.93 7.24
CA TYR A 208 15.16 -11.44 7.57
C TYR A 208 14.40 -11.91 6.33
N ASP A 209 13.56 -12.92 6.50
CA ASP A 209 12.59 -13.30 5.48
C ASP A 209 11.46 -12.26 5.36
N VAL A 210 11.52 -11.48 4.28
CA VAL A 210 10.53 -10.44 3.96
C VAL A 210 9.48 -10.94 2.97
N ASN A 211 9.87 -11.85 2.07
CA ASN A 211 9.02 -12.23 0.95
C ASN A 211 7.83 -13.07 1.42
N SER A 212 7.99 -13.93 2.42
CA SER A 212 6.86 -14.68 2.97
C SER A 212 5.77 -13.75 3.52
N TYR A 213 6.15 -12.68 4.21
CA TYR A 213 5.21 -11.70 4.76
C TYR A 213 4.49 -10.91 3.66
N VAL A 214 5.24 -10.47 2.64
CA VAL A 214 4.68 -9.75 1.49
C VAL A 214 3.71 -10.65 0.73
N LEU A 215 4.13 -11.87 0.37
CA LEU A 215 3.33 -12.80 -0.41
C LEU A 215 2.12 -13.31 0.37
N CYS A 216 2.25 -13.65 1.66
CA CYS A 216 1.09 -14.05 2.47
C CYS A 216 0.06 -12.91 2.58
N SER A 217 0.50 -11.66 2.70
CA SER A 217 -0.40 -10.51 2.74
C SER A 217 -1.07 -10.29 1.38
N ALA A 218 -0.31 -10.32 0.29
CA ALA A 218 -0.82 -10.18 -1.06
C ALA A 218 -1.82 -11.30 -1.44
N VAL A 219 -1.60 -12.54 -0.98
CA VAL A 219 -2.57 -13.64 -1.13
C VAL A 219 -3.91 -13.28 -0.48
N ARG A 220 -3.91 -12.75 0.75
CA ARG A 220 -5.15 -12.36 1.45
C ARG A 220 -5.88 -11.23 0.72
N GLU A 221 -5.15 -10.22 0.30
CA GLU A 221 -5.71 -9.06 -0.44
C GLU A 221 -6.37 -9.48 -1.75
N ASN A 222 -5.91 -10.56 -2.37
CA ASN A 222 -6.46 -11.08 -3.62
C ASN A 222 -7.54 -12.16 -3.41
N GLY A 223 -7.96 -12.44 -2.16
CA GLY A 223 -9.05 -13.37 -1.84
C GLY A 223 -8.63 -14.81 -1.54
N GLY A 224 -7.34 -15.09 -1.39
CA GLY A 224 -6.81 -16.40 -1.03
C GLY A 224 -6.54 -16.58 0.48
N GLU A 225 -6.29 -17.82 0.89
CA GLU A 225 -5.89 -18.20 2.25
C GLU A 225 -4.39 -18.59 2.26
N PRO A 226 -3.48 -17.77 2.79
CA PRO A 226 -2.06 -18.11 2.82
C PRO A 226 -1.73 -19.11 3.94
N ILE A 227 -0.83 -20.04 3.63
CA ILE A 227 -0.26 -20.99 4.59
C ILE A 227 1.25 -20.89 4.51
N PHE A 228 1.88 -20.24 5.50
CA PHE A 228 3.34 -20.19 5.56
C PHE A 228 3.89 -21.55 6.01
N ILE A 229 4.70 -22.17 5.14
CA ILE A 229 5.23 -23.51 5.36
C ILE A 229 6.55 -23.48 6.14
N GLY A 230 7.35 -22.44 5.94
CA GLY A 230 8.65 -22.23 6.57
C GLY A 230 9.74 -21.75 5.60
N ILE A 231 10.96 -21.62 6.13
CA ILE A 231 12.18 -21.29 5.37
C ILE A 231 12.94 -22.59 5.07
N ALA A 232 13.11 -22.93 3.80
CA ALA A 232 13.95 -24.03 3.35
C ALA A 232 15.41 -23.60 3.24
N ARG A 233 16.33 -24.46 3.65
CA ARG A 233 17.76 -24.32 3.33
C ARG A 233 17.98 -24.62 1.84
N ASP A 234 19.05 -24.08 1.26
CA ASP A 234 19.38 -24.26 -0.18
C ASP A 234 19.98 -25.64 -0.48
N ASN A 235 19.24 -26.72 -0.15
CA ASN A 235 19.58 -28.09 -0.48
C ASN A 235 18.33 -28.84 -0.96
N ARG A 236 18.55 -29.88 -1.76
CA ARG A 236 17.49 -30.60 -2.46
C ARG A 236 16.43 -31.18 -1.51
N ASP A 237 16.87 -31.84 -0.45
CA ASP A 237 15.97 -32.63 0.41
C ASP A 237 15.04 -31.72 1.21
N ASP A 238 15.55 -30.60 1.72
CA ASP A 238 14.75 -29.66 2.51
C ASP A 238 13.71 -28.93 1.63
N ILE A 239 14.13 -28.46 0.45
CA ILE A 239 13.25 -27.80 -0.53
C ILE A 239 12.15 -28.75 -0.96
N LYS A 240 12.50 -29.99 -1.39
CA LYS A 240 11.53 -30.99 -1.84
C LYS A 240 10.51 -31.32 -0.74
N ARG A 241 10.98 -31.54 0.49
CA ARG A 241 10.12 -31.84 1.65
C ARG A 241 9.10 -30.74 1.90
N LEU A 242 9.48 -29.46 1.80
CA LEU A 242 8.54 -28.36 2.00
C LEU A 242 7.57 -28.18 0.83
N ILE A 243 8.03 -28.39 -0.42
CA ILE A 243 7.14 -28.38 -1.60
C ILE A 243 6.08 -29.48 -1.49
N GLU A 244 6.47 -30.72 -1.16
CA GLU A 244 5.54 -31.84 -0.95
C GLU A 244 4.55 -31.55 0.19
N LYS A 245 5.01 -30.92 1.29
CA LYS A 245 4.13 -30.49 2.37
C LYS A 245 3.11 -29.45 1.87
N GLY A 246 3.55 -28.48 1.06
CA GLY A 246 2.67 -27.49 0.45
C GLY A 246 1.61 -28.12 -0.47
N LEU A 247 2.03 -29.01 -1.39
CA LEU A 247 1.15 -29.70 -2.32
C LEU A 247 0.06 -30.52 -1.62
N ARG A 248 0.32 -31.07 -0.42
CA ARG A 248 -0.69 -31.81 0.36
C ARG A 248 -1.79 -30.94 0.94
N ILE A 249 -1.51 -29.69 1.31
CA ILE A 249 -2.44 -28.87 2.12
C ILE A 249 -2.97 -27.62 1.42
N ALA A 250 -2.40 -27.27 0.26
CA ALA A 250 -2.77 -26.09 -0.51
C ALA A 250 -3.21 -26.43 -1.95
N ASP A 251 -3.86 -25.49 -2.61
CA ASP A 251 -4.26 -25.55 -4.01
C ASP A 251 -3.15 -25.04 -4.95
N ILE A 252 -2.33 -24.10 -4.48
CA ILE A 252 -1.17 -23.54 -5.19
C ILE A 252 0.02 -23.47 -4.21
N VAL A 253 1.23 -23.71 -4.71
CA VAL A 253 2.48 -23.53 -3.95
C VAL A 253 3.31 -22.40 -4.55
N ILE A 254 3.84 -21.54 -3.70
CA ILE A 254 4.74 -20.44 -4.07
C ILE A 254 6.04 -20.64 -3.30
N THR A 255 7.16 -20.64 -4.01
CA THR A 255 8.50 -20.54 -3.41
C THR A 255 9.07 -19.16 -3.71
N SER A 256 9.68 -18.51 -2.72
CA SER A 256 10.40 -17.26 -2.92
C SER A 256 11.89 -17.43 -2.59
N GLY A 257 12.75 -16.98 -3.50
CA GLY A 257 14.18 -17.26 -3.41
C GLY A 257 14.59 -18.45 -4.28
N GLY A 258 15.89 -18.72 -4.31
CA GLY A 258 16.38 -19.94 -4.91
C GLY A 258 16.17 -20.08 -6.42
N THR A 259 15.88 -19.02 -7.17
CA THR A 259 15.76 -19.04 -8.65
C THR A 259 17.00 -18.53 -9.39
N SER A 260 18.02 -18.08 -8.66
CA SER A 260 19.29 -17.63 -9.25
C SER A 260 20.14 -18.82 -9.73
N ALA A 261 21.13 -18.53 -10.60
CA ALA A 261 22.00 -19.56 -11.20
C ALA A 261 22.76 -20.36 -10.13
N GLY A 262 22.31 -21.60 -9.87
CA GLY A 262 22.76 -22.47 -8.79
C GLY A 262 21.57 -23.13 -8.09
N VAL A 263 20.92 -22.42 -7.15
CA VAL A 263 19.74 -22.93 -6.43
C VAL A 263 18.54 -23.08 -7.36
N GLY A 264 18.43 -22.24 -8.40
CA GLY A 264 17.38 -22.35 -9.42
C GLY A 264 17.43 -23.68 -10.16
N ASP A 265 18.63 -24.21 -10.35
CA ASP A 265 18.82 -25.53 -10.93
C ASP A 265 18.30 -26.63 -9.98
N ILE A 266 18.36 -26.44 -8.66
CA ILE A 266 17.82 -27.39 -7.68
C ILE A 266 16.29 -27.44 -7.76
N ILE A 267 15.62 -26.29 -7.68
CA ILE A 267 14.15 -26.22 -7.76
C ILE A 267 13.66 -26.76 -9.10
N TYR A 268 14.28 -26.35 -10.22
CA TYR A 268 13.94 -26.86 -11.55
C TYR A 268 14.03 -28.39 -11.64
N ASN A 269 15.11 -28.98 -11.11
CA ASN A 269 15.28 -30.44 -11.14
C ASN A 269 14.28 -31.15 -10.24
N ILE A 270 13.97 -30.60 -9.05
CA ILE A 270 12.95 -31.15 -8.14
C ILE A 270 11.59 -31.16 -8.83
N LEU A 271 11.17 -30.04 -9.42
CA LEU A 271 9.83 -29.91 -10.01
C LEU A 271 9.62 -30.80 -11.24
N ASN A 272 10.68 -31.16 -11.97
CA ASN A 272 10.63 -32.11 -13.08
C ASN A 272 10.56 -33.59 -12.63
N GLU A 273 10.52 -33.87 -11.33
CA GLU A 273 10.19 -35.21 -10.83
C GLU A 273 8.68 -35.51 -10.90
N TRP A 274 7.85 -34.48 -11.11
CA TRP A 274 6.43 -34.61 -11.41
C TRP A 274 6.17 -34.51 -12.91
N GLU A 275 5.06 -35.08 -13.38
CA GLU A 275 4.55 -34.90 -14.75
C GLU A 275 3.27 -34.02 -14.70
N PRO A 276 3.16 -32.95 -15.53
CA PRO A 276 4.09 -32.54 -16.59
C PRO A 276 5.35 -31.80 -16.09
N GLY A 277 5.40 -31.44 -14.80
CA GLY A 277 6.58 -30.79 -14.22
C GLY A 277 6.71 -29.33 -14.64
N VAL A 278 7.93 -28.88 -14.97
CA VAL A 278 8.20 -27.48 -15.29
C VAL A 278 7.64 -27.10 -16.66
N LEU A 279 6.72 -26.13 -16.68
CA LEU A 279 6.13 -25.54 -17.89
C LEU A 279 6.92 -24.33 -18.41
N VAL A 280 7.45 -23.54 -17.48
CA VAL A 280 8.17 -22.28 -17.74
C VAL A 280 9.43 -22.26 -16.90
N HIS A 281 10.56 -21.96 -17.54
CA HIS A 281 11.82 -21.74 -16.86
C HIS A 281 12.52 -20.51 -17.44
N GLY A 282 12.12 -19.36 -16.92
CA GLY A 282 12.58 -18.06 -17.35
C GLY A 282 11.59 -17.34 -18.27
N ILE A 283 11.41 -16.05 -18.03
CA ILE A 283 10.43 -15.20 -18.72
C ILE A 283 11.15 -13.94 -19.25
N ALA A 284 10.77 -13.45 -20.42
CA ALA A 284 11.18 -12.18 -21.01
C ALA A 284 10.50 -10.99 -20.30
N ILE A 285 10.68 -10.91 -18.98
CA ILE A 285 10.06 -9.93 -18.10
C ILE A 285 11.11 -9.20 -17.26
N LYS A 286 10.82 -7.96 -16.88
CA LYS A 286 11.63 -7.14 -15.99
C LYS A 286 10.75 -6.44 -14.93
N PRO A 287 11.05 -6.60 -13.64
CA PRO A 287 11.93 -7.61 -13.04
C PRO A 287 11.34 -9.03 -13.10
N GLY A 288 12.16 -10.04 -12.77
CA GLY A 288 11.67 -11.41 -12.56
C GLY A 288 11.99 -12.45 -13.64
N LYS A 289 13.00 -12.18 -14.47
CA LYS A 289 13.52 -13.13 -15.48
C LYS A 289 13.59 -14.59 -15.03
N PRO A 290 14.16 -14.98 -13.86
CA PRO A 290 14.40 -16.40 -13.55
C PRO A 290 13.18 -17.16 -13.00
N THR A 291 11.96 -16.69 -13.25
CA THR A 291 10.73 -17.32 -12.73
C THR A 291 10.56 -18.74 -13.27
N ILE A 292 10.15 -19.66 -12.38
CA ILE A 292 9.79 -21.04 -12.72
C ILE A 292 8.28 -21.20 -12.52
N ILE A 293 7.59 -21.85 -13.45
CA ILE A 293 6.18 -22.25 -13.29
C ILE A 293 6.10 -23.73 -13.63
N ALA A 294 5.54 -24.52 -12.72
CA ALA A 294 5.38 -25.95 -12.88
C ALA A 294 3.97 -26.39 -12.50
N VAL A 295 3.59 -27.57 -12.95
CA VAL A 295 2.41 -28.30 -12.48
C VAL A 295 2.87 -29.61 -11.86
N CYS A 296 2.55 -29.77 -10.57
CA CYS A 296 2.90 -30.94 -9.76
C CYS A 296 1.61 -31.44 -9.08
N ASP A 297 1.28 -32.72 -9.23
CA ASP A 297 0.01 -33.32 -8.74
C ASP A 297 -1.24 -32.53 -9.18
N GLY A 298 -1.24 -32.02 -10.42
CA GLY A 298 -2.32 -31.20 -10.97
C GLY A 298 -2.45 -29.80 -10.37
N LYS A 299 -1.45 -29.34 -9.58
CA LYS A 299 -1.44 -28.03 -8.91
C LYS A 299 -0.28 -27.18 -9.38
N PHE A 300 -0.49 -25.87 -9.44
CA PHE A 300 0.58 -24.95 -9.81
C PHE A 300 1.62 -24.79 -8.69
N VAL A 301 2.89 -24.80 -9.09
CA VAL A 301 4.02 -24.40 -8.27
C VAL A 301 4.76 -23.23 -8.94
N PHE A 302 4.79 -22.08 -8.27
CA PHE A 302 5.46 -20.86 -8.75
C PHE A 302 6.78 -20.65 -8.01
N GLY A 303 7.90 -20.70 -8.74
CA GLY A 303 9.23 -20.33 -8.27
C GLY A 303 9.52 -18.86 -8.55
N LEU A 304 9.38 -18.02 -7.53
CA LEU A 304 9.57 -16.58 -7.61
C LEU A 304 11.03 -16.16 -7.33
N PRO A 305 11.49 -15.03 -7.89
CA PRO A 305 12.76 -14.40 -7.50
C PRO A 305 12.93 -14.20 -5.99
N GLY A 306 14.17 -14.22 -5.49
CA GLY A 306 14.47 -13.88 -4.08
C GLY A 306 14.43 -12.38 -3.78
N TYR A 307 14.49 -11.56 -4.82
CA TYR A 307 14.39 -10.11 -4.71
C TYR A 307 12.93 -9.69 -4.45
N PRO A 308 12.61 -8.93 -3.37
CA PRO A 308 11.22 -8.72 -2.94
C PRO A 308 10.28 -8.10 -3.98
N THR A 309 10.72 -7.04 -4.65
CA THR A 309 9.95 -6.39 -5.72
C THR A 309 9.78 -7.29 -6.92
N SER A 310 10.80 -8.10 -7.24
CA SER A 310 10.74 -9.05 -8.35
C SER A 310 9.76 -10.17 -8.04
N ALA A 311 9.73 -10.66 -6.79
CA ALA A 311 8.75 -11.64 -6.34
C ALA A 311 7.33 -11.07 -6.42
N LEU A 312 7.11 -9.84 -5.92
CA LEU A 312 5.79 -9.22 -5.96
C LEU A 312 5.32 -8.91 -7.38
N THR A 313 6.19 -8.43 -8.28
CA THR A 313 5.83 -8.22 -9.69
C THR A 313 5.33 -9.51 -10.33
N ILE A 314 6.07 -10.61 -10.17
CA ILE A 314 5.68 -11.90 -10.74
C ILE A 314 4.40 -12.43 -10.08
N PHE A 315 4.25 -12.21 -8.77
CA PHE A 315 3.01 -12.51 -8.07
C PHE A 315 1.82 -11.72 -8.67
N GLU A 316 1.91 -10.40 -8.80
CA GLU A 316 0.82 -9.56 -9.32
C GLU A 316 0.48 -9.86 -10.79
N VAL A 317 1.47 -10.24 -11.61
CA VAL A 317 1.26 -10.53 -13.02
C VAL A 317 0.66 -11.93 -13.25
N PHE A 318 1.12 -12.96 -12.54
CA PHE A 318 0.73 -14.36 -12.85
C PHE A 318 -0.07 -15.05 -11.75
N VAL A 319 0.22 -14.78 -10.48
CA VAL A 319 -0.37 -15.52 -9.35
C VAL A 319 -1.64 -14.84 -8.84
N ALA A 320 -1.62 -13.52 -8.67
CA ALA A 320 -2.75 -12.74 -8.20
C ALA A 320 -3.99 -12.87 -9.10
N PRO A 321 -3.89 -12.81 -10.46
CA PRO A 321 -5.04 -13.03 -11.32
C PRO A 321 -5.64 -14.43 -11.16
N LEU A 322 -4.80 -15.44 -10.96
CA LEU A 322 -5.24 -16.81 -10.73
C LEU A 322 -5.97 -16.94 -9.38
N ILE A 323 -5.46 -16.32 -8.31
CA ILE A 323 -6.14 -16.28 -7.00
C ILE A 323 -7.49 -15.59 -7.14
N ARG A 324 -7.54 -14.38 -7.72
CA ARG A 324 -8.78 -13.61 -7.91
C ARG A 324 -9.80 -14.40 -8.72
N MET A 325 -9.35 -15.04 -9.81
CA MET A 325 -10.19 -15.92 -10.62
C MET A 325 -10.78 -17.08 -9.81
N LEU A 326 -9.99 -17.73 -8.93
CA LEU A 326 -10.46 -18.87 -8.14
C LEU A 326 -11.38 -18.46 -6.99
N SER A 327 -11.12 -17.31 -6.36
CA SER A 327 -11.93 -16.77 -5.27
C SER A 327 -13.19 -16.04 -5.76
N GLY A 328 -13.33 -15.84 -7.07
CA GLY A 328 -14.45 -15.11 -7.68
C GLY A 328 -14.34 -13.58 -7.59
N VAL A 329 -13.20 -13.05 -7.13
CA VAL A 329 -12.93 -11.61 -7.08
C VAL A 329 -12.65 -11.10 -8.50
N ASP A 330 -12.98 -9.84 -8.77
CA ASP A 330 -12.67 -9.19 -10.04
C ASP A 330 -11.19 -9.36 -10.41
N VAL A 331 -10.96 -9.93 -11.59
CA VAL A 331 -9.60 -10.28 -12.05
C VAL A 331 -8.80 -9.02 -12.39
N GLU A 332 -9.45 -7.96 -12.86
CA GLU A 332 -8.78 -6.73 -13.30
C GLU A 332 -8.58 -5.74 -12.15
N ARG A 333 -7.38 -5.16 -12.08
CA ARG A 333 -7.07 -4.05 -11.18
C ARG A 333 -7.48 -2.73 -11.84
N LYS A 334 -7.86 -1.74 -11.02
CA LYS A 334 -8.11 -0.37 -11.48
C LYS A 334 -6.84 0.21 -12.11
N LYS A 335 -7.00 0.84 -13.27
CA LYS A 335 -5.96 1.60 -13.96
C LYS A 335 -6.28 3.10 -13.89
N ILE A 336 -5.23 3.92 -13.86
CA ILE A 336 -5.36 5.38 -13.92
C ILE A 336 -4.36 5.95 -14.92
N ARG A 337 -4.81 6.92 -15.72
CA ARG A 337 -3.95 7.62 -16.68
C ARG A 337 -3.10 8.67 -15.96
N CYS A 338 -1.79 8.62 -16.20
CA CYS A 338 -0.81 9.54 -15.62
C CYS A 338 0.15 10.07 -16.69
N LYS A 339 0.79 11.22 -16.43
CA LYS A 339 1.93 11.70 -17.22
C LYS A 339 3.26 11.33 -16.56
N LEU A 340 4.23 10.83 -17.33
CA LEU A 340 5.57 10.57 -16.81
C LEU A 340 6.34 11.86 -16.53
N VAL A 341 7.00 11.93 -15.37
CA VAL A 341 7.76 13.12 -14.93
C VAL A 341 9.19 13.19 -15.44
N MET A 342 9.67 12.12 -16.07
CA MET A 342 11.01 12.04 -16.61
C MET A 342 11.10 11.00 -17.72
N LYS A 343 12.03 11.25 -18.64
CA LYS A 343 12.44 10.28 -19.64
C LYS A 343 12.88 8.97 -18.97
N THR A 344 12.28 7.87 -19.38
CA THR A 344 12.50 6.55 -18.78
C THR A 344 12.98 5.57 -19.84
N PHE A 345 14.08 4.88 -19.55
CA PHE A 345 14.66 3.89 -20.46
C PHE A 345 14.26 2.49 -20.01
N SER A 346 13.81 1.68 -20.97
CA SER A 346 13.49 0.27 -20.79
C SER A 346 14.50 -0.60 -21.54
N SER A 347 14.59 -1.86 -21.16
CA SER A 347 15.46 -2.82 -21.86
C SER A 347 14.73 -3.47 -23.02
N GLU A 348 15.34 -3.43 -24.21
CA GLU A 348 14.83 -4.12 -25.39
C GLU A 348 14.62 -5.62 -25.15
N GLY A 349 13.53 -6.17 -25.71
CA GLY A 349 13.23 -7.59 -25.71
C GLY A 349 12.68 -8.15 -24.38
N ARG A 350 12.28 -7.28 -23.45
CA ARG A 350 11.64 -7.69 -22.19
C ARG A 350 10.49 -6.78 -21.83
N ARG A 351 9.36 -7.35 -21.39
CA ARG A 351 8.23 -6.58 -20.91
C ARG A 351 8.56 -6.07 -19.52
N GLU A 352 8.54 -4.76 -19.33
CA GLU A 352 8.94 -4.13 -18.06
C GLU A 352 7.72 -3.66 -17.27
N PHE A 353 7.64 -4.08 -16.02
CA PHE A 353 6.63 -3.66 -15.06
C PHE A 353 7.29 -2.67 -14.11
N LEU A 354 7.21 -1.39 -14.46
CA LEU A 354 7.91 -0.28 -13.84
C LEU A 354 7.12 0.26 -12.64
N PRO A 355 7.57 0.07 -11.38
CA PRO A 355 6.89 0.64 -10.22
C PRO A 355 6.94 2.17 -10.23
N VAL A 356 5.80 2.79 -9.90
CA VAL A 356 5.64 4.25 -9.89
C VAL A 356 4.95 4.76 -8.63
N ASN A 357 5.33 5.97 -8.22
CA ASN A 357 4.55 6.80 -7.31
C ASN A 357 3.63 7.70 -8.12
N ILE A 358 2.41 7.92 -7.65
CA ILE A 358 1.43 8.80 -8.25
C ILE A 358 1.28 10.06 -7.40
N VAL A 359 1.36 11.21 -8.06
CA VAL A 359 1.17 12.52 -7.45
C VAL A 359 0.04 13.24 -8.18
N LYS A 360 -0.86 13.89 -7.43
CA LYS A 360 -1.90 14.76 -8.01
C LYS A 360 -1.38 16.19 -8.08
N GLY A 361 -0.94 16.61 -9.26
CA GLY A 361 -0.53 17.99 -9.55
C GLY A 361 -1.71 18.87 -10.00
N LEU A 362 -1.41 20.12 -10.39
CA LEU A 362 -2.42 21.06 -10.92
C LEU A 362 -3.04 20.60 -12.24
N SER A 363 -2.26 19.91 -13.07
CA SER A 363 -2.62 19.48 -14.42
C SER A 363 -3.14 18.03 -14.50
N GLY A 364 -3.30 17.34 -13.36
CA GLY A 364 -3.74 15.96 -13.29
C GLY A 364 -2.77 15.06 -12.51
N PHE A 365 -2.83 13.76 -12.76
CA PHE A 365 -1.96 12.77 -12.13
C PHE A 365 -0.63 12.63 -12.88
N THR A 366 0.47 12.60 -12.13
CA THR A 366 1.80 12.34 -12.65
C THR A 366 2.39 11.08 -12.03
N ALA A 367 3.14 10.32 -12.82
CA ALA A 367 3.79 9.09 -12.42
C ALA A 367 5.30 9.32 -12.28
N TYR A 368 5.84 8.94 -11.12
CA TYR A 368 7.24 9.00 -10.74
C TYR A 368 7.85 7.60 -10.76
N PRO A 369 8.63 7.25 -11.80
CA PRO A 369 9.40 6.02 -11.84
C PRO A 369 10.33 5.87 -10.65
N VAL A 370 10.37 4.70 -10.02
CA VAL A 370 11.28 4.40 -8.91
C VAL A 370 12.63 3.88 -9.43
N THR A 371 13.44 4.74 -10.04
CA THR A 371 14.60 4.37 -10.89
C THR A 371 15.79 3.68 -10.22
N GLU A 372 15.91 3.72 -8.90
CA GLU A 372 17.06 3.17 -8.18
C GLU A 372 16.77 1.80 -7.53
N TYR A 373 17.58 0.79 -7.90
CA TYR A 373 17.61 -0.54 -7.26
C TYR A 373 16.28 -1.31 -7.28
N TYR A 374 15.55 -1.22 -8.40
CA TYR A 374 14.23 -1.84 -8.62
C TYR A 374 14.04 -3.25 -8.06
N SER A 375 15.03 -4.15 -8.09
CA SER A 375 14.88 -5.51 -7.58
C SER A 375 15.17 -5.66 -6.07
N GLY A 376 16.10 -4.86 -5.53
CA GLY A 376 16.67 -5.08 -4.19
C GLY A 376 16.02 -4.30 -3.06
N ALA A 377 15.30 -3.22 -3.36
CA ALA A 377 14.80 -2.29 -2.36
C ALA A 377 13.39 -2.67 -1.87
N ILE A 378 13.27 -3.06 -0.61
CA ILE A 378 11.96 -3.29 0.06
C ILE A 378 11.13 -2.02 0.09
N THR A 379 11.76 -0.85 0.19
CA THR A 379 11.07 0.45 0.21
C THR A 379 10.31 0.73 -1.08
N ALA A 380 10.76 0.18 -2.22
CA ALA A 380 10.03 0.30 -3.47
C ALA A 380 8.66 -0.40 -3.39
N LEU A 381 8.53 -1.48 -2.61
CA LEU A 381 7.23 -2.15 -2.37
C LEU A 381 6.27 -1.28 -1.54
N ALA A 382 6.77 -0.64 -0.50
CA ALA A 382 5.93 0.08 0.46
C ALA A 382 5.45 1.44 -0.04
N PHE A 383 6.19 2.09 -0.94
CA PHE A 383 5.94 3.49 -1.30
C PHE A 383 5.30 3.68 -2.67
N THR A 384 5.29 2.68 -3.55
CA THR A 384 4.68 2.80 -4.89
C THR A 384 3.17 2.60 -4.87
N ASP A 385 2.46 3.34 -5.71
CA ASP A 385 0.99 3.25 -5.81
C ASP A 385 0.55 2.25 -6.90
N GLY A 386 1.46 1.90 -7.81
CA GLY A 386 1.19 0.99 -8.92
C GLY A 386 2.40 0.75 -9.79
N PHE A 387 2.16 0.21 -10.98
CA PHE A 387 3.18 0.00 -12.00
C PHE A 387 2.69 0.38 -13.40
N VAL A 388 3.64 0.78 -14.26
CA VAL A 388 3.45 0.97 -15.70
C VAL A 388 3.95 -0.28 -16.41
N GLU A 389 3.15 -0.83 -17.31
CA GLU A 389 3.55 -1.92 -18.20
C GLU A 389 4.17 -1.34 -19.47
N ILE A 390 5.43 -1.67 -19.74
CA ILE A 390 6.19 -1.22 -20.90
C ILE A 390 6.40 -2.44 -21.82
N PRO A 391 5.86 -2.42 -23.05
CA PRO A 391 5.99 -3.53 -24.01
C PRO A 391 7.45 -3.86 -24.38
N GLU A 392 7.72 -5.08 -24.83
CA GLU A 392 9.09 -5.56 -25.14
C GLU A 392 9.80 -4.73 -26.23
N ASN A 393 9.02 -4.12 -27.12
CA ASN A 393 9.49 -3.32 -28.26
C ASN A 393 9.66 -1.83 -27.93
N VAL A 394 9.39 -1.40 -26.68
CA VAL A 394 9.56 -0.02 -26.24
C VAL A 394 10.82 0.11 -25.40
N VAL A 395 11.80 0.87 -25.92
CA VAL A 395 13.09 1.11 -25.25
C VAL A 395 13.13 2.43 -24.48
N MET A 396 12.15 3.30 -24.72
CA MET A 396 12.14 4.66 -24.20
C MET A 396 10.71 5.19 -24.12
N LEU A 397 10.41 5.82 -22.99
CA LEU A 397 9.23 6.66 -22.80
C LEU A 397 9.69 8.10 -22.58
N GLU A 398 9.04 9.05 -23.23
CA GLU A 398 9.39 10.46 -23.16
C GLU A 398 8.81 11.13 -21.90
N GLU A 399 9.45 12.22 -21.47
CA GLU A 399 8.89 13.07 -20.42
C GLU A 399 7.55 13.67 -20.88
N GLY A 400 6.53 13.60 -20.02
CA GLY A 400 5.18 14.08 -20.29
C GLY A 400 4.29 13.11 -21.06
N GLU A 401 4.81 11.95 -21.50
CA GLU A 401 4.05 10.90 -22.17
C GLU A 401 2.93 10.35 -21.26
N GLU A 402 1.75 10.12 -21.84
CA GLU A 402 0.62 9.53 -21.11
C GLU A 402 0.79 8.01 -21.01
N VAL A 403 0.69 7.50 -19.78
CA VAL A 403 0.80 6.07 -19.48
C VAL A 403 -0.35 5.61 -18.59
N ASP A 404 -0.76 4.35 -18.75
CA ASP A 404 -1.69 3.71 -17.84
C ASP A 404 -0.92 3.08 -16.66
N VAL A 405 -1.29 3.47 -15.45
CA VAL A 405 -0.74 2.92 -14.21
C VAL A 405 -1.75 1.93 -13.63
N THR A 406 -1.35 0.68 -13.49
CA THR A 406 -2.14 -0.34 -12.76
C THR A 406 -1.89 -0.18 -11.27
N LEU A 407 -2.95 0.07 -10.51
CA LEU A 407 -2.85 0.36 -9.08
C LEU A 407 -2.72 -0.91 -8.24
N TYR A 408 -1.83 -0.89 -7.24
CA TYR A 408 -1.76 -1.95 -6.23
C TYR A 408 -2.95 -1.90 -5.26
N SER A 409 -3.47 -0.70 -4.98
CA SER A 409 -4.60 -0.46 -4.09
C SER A 409 -5.38 0.79 -4.49
N GLU A 410 -6.46 1.11 -3.79
CA GLU A 410 -7.15 2.39 -3.97
C GLU A 410 -6.20 3.57 -3.71
N LEU A 411 -6.12 4.50 -4.67
CA LEU A 411 -5.27 5.68 -4.56
C LEU A 411 -5.88 6.69 -3.59
N LYS A 412 -5.14 7.03 -2.53
CA LYS A 412 -5.52 8.08 -1.58
C LYS A 412 -4.60 9.29 -1.77
N PRO A 413 -5.08 10.41 -2.35
CA PRO A 413 -4.26 11.60 -2.54
C PRO A 413 -3.71 12.11 -1.20
N ALA A 414 -2.43 12.47 -1.18
CA ALA A 414 -1.82 13.11 -0.02
C ALA A 414 -2.27 14.57 0.10
N ASP A 415 -2.37 15.04 1.34
CA ASP A 415 -2.67 16.43 1.65
C ASP A 415 -1.41 17.30 1.45
N LEU A 416 -0.22 16.74 1.65
CA LEU A 416 1.08 17.39 1.40
C LEU A 416 2.05 16.48 0.64
N ILE A 417 2.70 17.01 -0.40
CA ILE A 417 3.66 16.29 -1.24
C ILE A 417 5.07 16.82 -0.97
N PHE A 418 5.92 15.99 -0.38
CA PHE A 418 7.33 16.26 -0.11
C PHE A 418 8.21 15.52 -1.12
N ILE A 419 9.02 16.24 -1.90
CA ILE A 419 9.88 15.63 -2.92
C ILE A 419 11.29 16.22 -2.83
N GLY A 420 12.29 15.41 -2.47
CA GLY A 420 13.66 15.90 -2.37
C GLY A 420 14.59 14.95 -1.66
N SER A 421 15.56 15.51 -0.92
CA SER A 421 16.45 14.72 -0.07
C SER A 421 15.72 14.14 1.14
N ASN A 422 16.24 13.03 1.66
CA ASN A 422 15.76 12.40 2.88
C ASN A 422 16.49 12.98 4.10
N CYS A 423 15.76 13.27 5.18
CA CYS A 423 16.33 13.48 6.51
C CYS A 423 15.35 13.10 7.62
N ILE A 424 15.85 12.51 8.71
CA ILE A 424 15.05 12.15 9.89
C ILE A 424 14.37 13.35 10.56
N GLY A 425 14.93 14.57 10.42
CA GLY A 425 14.27 15.78 10.92
C GLY A 425 12.97 16.10 10.16
N VAL A 426 12.83 15.68 8.90
CA VAL A 426 11.57 15.79 8.14
C VAL A 426 10.51 14.86 8.74
N GLU A 427 10.87 13.63 9.09
CA GLU A 427 9.95 12.68 9.74
C GLU A 427 9.42 13.20 11.07
N ILE A 428 10.26 13.92 11.85
CA ILE A 428 9.80 14.59 13.09
C ILE A 428 8.75 15.65 12.77
N LEU A 429 8.98 16.51 11.77
CA LEU A 429 8.01 17.54 11.36
C LEU A 429 6.69 16.91 10.95
N LEU A 430 6.73 15.90 10.08
CA LEU A 430 5.54 15.22 9.59
C LEU A 430 4.76 14.53 10.73
N ARG A 431 5.46 13.97 11.72
CA ARG A 431 4.84 13.41 12.92
C ARG A 431 4.11 14.47 13.75
N LEU A 432 4.68 15.67 13.89
CA LEU A 432 4.06 16.80 14.61
C LEU A 432 2.88 17.43 13.86
N MET A 433 2.72 17.10 12.58
CA MET A 433 1.66 17.59 11.69
C MET A 433 0.46 16.62 11.58
N ARG A 434 0.45 15.51 12.32
CA ARG A 434 -0.69 14.56 12.31
C ARG A 434 -2.00 15.29 12.67
N PRO A 435 -3.12 14.99 12.00
CA PRO A 435 -3.36 13.83 11.12
C PRO A 435 -3.12 14.07 9.61
N VAL A 436 -2.33 15.08 9.20
CA VAL A 436 -2.06 15.36 7.76
C VAL A 436 -1.43 14.16 7.06
N ARG A 437 -1.94 13.81 5.87
CA ARG A 437 -1.38 12.75 5.02
C ARG A 437 -0.31 13.33 4.12
N PHE A 438 0.85 12.69 4.14
CA PHE A 438 2.01 13.10 3.36
C PHE A 438 2.39 12.02 2.34
N LYS A 439 2.84 12.46 1.16
CA LYS A 439 3.56 11.63 0.19
C LYS A 439 5.01 12.10 0.18
N ILE A 440 5.95 11.19 0.43
CA ILE A 440 7.39 11.48 0.40
C ILE A 440 8.00 10.76 -0.79
N ILE A 441 8.67 11.50 -1.66
CA ILE A 441 9.41 10.96 -2.81
C ILE A 441 10.87 11.39 -2.68
N ASN A 442 11.75 10.41 -2.44
CA ASN A 442 13.17 10.66 -2.23
C ASN A 442 13.93 10.61 -3.55
N VAL A 443 14.26 11.78 -4.09
CA VAL A 443 14.96 11.97 -5.38
C VAL A 443 16.25 12.79 -5.23
N GLY A 444 16.67 13.04 -3.98
CA GLY A 444 17.80 13.92 -3.68
C GLY A 444 17.48 15.40 -3.90
N SER A 445 18.42 16.26 -3.52
CA SER A 445 18.23 17.72 -3.52
C SER A 445 17.96 18.26 -4.93
N THR A 446 18.73 17.82 -5.93
CA THR A 446 18.56 18.24 -7.33
C THR A 446 17.22 17.79 -7.90
N GLY A 447 16.80 16.55 -7.63
CA GLY A 447 15.50 16.05 -8.04
C GLY A 447 14.35 16.85 -7.42
N GLY A 448 14.48 17.23 -6.15
CA GLY A 448 13.50 18.08 -5.44
C GLY A 448 13.40 19.50 -6.02
N ILE A 449 14.53 20.12 -6.36
CA ILE A 449 14.57 21.43 -7.04
C ILE A 449 13.80 21.37 -8.38
N LEU A 450 14.02 20.32 -9.17
CA LEU A 450 13.33 20.13 -10.44
C LEU A 450 11.82 19.82 -10.24
N ALA A 451 11.45 19.08 -9.19
CA ALA A 451 10.05 18.82 -8.86
C ALA A 451 9.28 20.10 -8.45
N VAL A 452 9.93 21.02 -7.72
CA VAL A 452 9.38 22.35 -7.46
C VAL A 452 9.22 23.14 -8.76
N LYS A 453 10.20 23.10 -9.66
CA LYS A 453 10.15 23.79 -10.96
C LYS A 453 8.97 23.32 -11.82
N ARG A 454 8.61 22.03 -11.76
CA ARG A 454 7.46 21.44 -12.46
C ARG A 454 6.12 21.59 -11.73
N GLY A 455 6.11 22.14 -10.51
CA GLY A 455 4.90 22.36 -9.72
C GLY A 455 4.33 21.11 -9.05
N GLU A 456 5.15 20.08 -8.86
CA GLU A 456 4.75 18.76 -8.37
C GLU A 456 4.93 18.60 -6.85
N ALA A 457 5.91 19.30 -6.28
CA ALA A 457 6.21 19.29 -4.85
C ALA A 457 5.55 20.48 -4.16
N ASP A 458 4.91 20.25 -3.01
CA ASP A 458 4.56 21.35 -2.10
C ASP A 458 5.82 21.84 -1.36
N ILE A 459 6.71 20.91 -1.00
CA ILE A 459 7.96 21.18 -0.27
C ILE A 459 9.06 20.26 -0.81
N ALA A 460 10.25 20.80 -1.02
CA ALA A 460 11.44 20.02 -1.39
C ALA A 460 12.59 20.22 -0.41
N GLY A 461 13.06 19.13 0.21
CA GLY A 461 14.26 19.15 1.05
C GLY A 461 15.54 19.26 0.22
N THR A 462 16.44 20.18 0.59
CA THR A 462 17.70 20.45 -0.13
C THR A 462 18.85 20.81 0.81
N HIS A 463 20.06 20.43 0.43
CA HIS A 463 21.30 20.67 1.19
C HIS A 463 22.55 20.66 0.27
N LEU A 464 22.46 21.35 -0.87
CA LEU A 464 23.56 21.37 -1.85
C LEU A 464 24.62 22.40 -1.46
N LEU A 465 25.86 21.95 -1.27
CA LEU A 465 27.02 22.79 -0.96
C LEU A 465 27.72 23.22 -2.25
N ASP A 466 27.93 24.52 -2.43
CA ASP A 466 28.73 25.08 -3.52
C ASP A 466 30.19 25.31 -3.08
N GLU A 467 31.11 25.45 -4.03
CA GLU A 467 32.55 25.70 -3.77
C GLU A 467 32.77 27.02 -3.01
N SER A 468 31.86 27.99 -3.15
CA SER A 468 31.86 29.22 -2.34
C SER A 468 31.60 28.99 -0.84
N GLY A 469 31.16 27.79 -0.47
CA GLY A 469 30.75 27.45 0.88
C GLY A 469 29.29 27.81 1.22
N GLU A 470 28.56 28.42 0.29
CA GLU A 470 27.14 28.75 0.41
C GLU A 470 26.24 27.54 0.09
N TYR A 471 25.20 27.32 0.90
CA TYR A 471 24.24 26.24 0.69
C TYR A 471 23.03 26.70 -0.14
N ASN A 472 22.59 25.82 -1.04
CA ASN A 472 21.33 25.87 -1.80
C ASN A 472 21.19 27.03 -2.79
N LEU A 473 21.38 28.29 -2.39
CA LEU A 473 21.14 29.48 -3.21
C LEU A 473 21.89 29.48 -4.56
N PRO A 474 23.19 29.12 -4.64
CA PRO A 474 23.89 29.04 -5.93
C PRO A 474 23.26 28.03 -6.90
N PHE A 475 22.77 26.90 -6.40
CA PHE A 475 22.12 25.88 -7.21
C PHE A 475 20.73 26.32 -7.68
N LEU A 476 19.96 27.00 -6.83
CA LEU A 476 18.64 27.54 -7.21
C LEU A 476 18.76 28.55 -8.36
N LYS A 477 19.79 29.41 -8.32
CA LYS A 477 20.14 30.31 -9.43
C LYS A 477 20.55 29.53 -10.68
N ARG A 478 21.43 28.53 -10.56
CA ARG A 478 21.90 27.69 -11.67
C ARG A 478 20.76 26.94 -12.38
N TYR A 479 19.75 26.48 -11.64
CA TYR A 479 18.57 25.78 -12.19
C TYR A 479 17.43 26.73 -12.63
N GLY A 480 17.60 28.05 -12.42
CA GLY A 480 16.66 29.08 -12.86
C GLY A 480 15.33 29.07 -12.09
N ILE A 481 15.38 28.79 -10.78
CA ILE A 481 14.18 28.81 -9.92
C ILE A 481 13.84 30.26 -9.56
N LYS A 482 12.66 30.74 -9.95
CA LYS A 482 12.20 32.13 -9.69
C LYS A 482 10.91 32.23 -8.87
N ASN A 483 10.06 31.20 -8.94
CA ASN A 483 8.74 31.20 -8.29
C ASN A 483 8.68 30.33 -7.03
N ALA A 484 9.73 30.39 -6.20
CA ALA A 484 9.81 29.68 -4.95
C ALA A 484 10.48 30.55 -3.87
N VAL A 485 10.35 30.12 -2.62
CA VAL A 485 11.08 30.63 -1.47
C VAL A 485 11.93 29.52 -0.87
N LEU A 486 13.07 29.88 -0.31
CA LEU A 486 13.89 28.99 0.48
C LEU A 486 13.58 29.22 1.95
N VAL A 487 13.00 28.24 2.62
CA VAL A 487 12.78 28.25 4.07
C VAL A 487 13.96 27.56 4.74
N LYS A 488 14.70 28.31 5.55
CA LYS A 488 15.85 27.80 6.30
C LYS A 488 15.38 26.74 7.29
N GLY A 489 15.99 25.56 7.25
CA GLY A 489 15.58 24.45 8.08
C GLY A 489 16.44 24.33 9.34
N TYR A 490 17.27 23.31 9.40
CA TYR A 490 18.08 22.98 10.58
C TYR A 490 19.47 22.50 10.18
N LEU A 491 20.35 22.41 11.17
CA LEU A 491 21.74 22.01 10.97
C LEU A 491 21.92 20.52 11.20
N ARG A 492 22.75 19.89 10.36
CA ARG A 492 23.24 18.52 10.51
C ARG A 492 24.75 18.52 10.70
N GLU A 493 25.24 17.80 11.69
CA GLU A 493 26.67 17.73 11.97
C GLU A 493 27.35 16.70 11.05
N GLN A 494 28.22 17.18 10.16
CA GLN A 494 29.06 16.37 9.28
C GLN A 494 30.46 16.21 9.86
N GLY A 495 31.05 15.03 9.63
CA GLY A 495 32.32 14.68 10.22
C GLY A 495 32.84 13.31 9.78
N ILE A 496 33.93 12.89 10.40
CA ILE A 496 34.58 11.61 10.14
C ILE A 496 33.98 10.56 11.08
N ILE A 497 33.47 9.48 10.51
CA ILE A 497 33.03 8.29 11.24
C ILE A 497 34.23 7.35 11.35
N VAL A 498 34.53 6.91 12.57
CA VAL A 498 35.62 5.96 12.87
C VAL A 498 35.16 4.86 13.81
N ALA A 499 35.90 3.75 13.84
CA ALA A 499 35.57 2.62 14.71
C ALA A 499 35.55 3.02 16.19
N LYS A 500 34.77 2.30 17.01
CA LYS A 500 34.69 2.54 18.45
C LYS A 500 36.07 2.55 19.10
N GLY A 501 36.37 3.58 19.89
CA GLY A 501 37.68 3.77 20.52
C GLY A 501 38.79 4.30 19.59
N ASN A 502 38.47 4.57 18.31
CA ASN A 502 39.36 5.18 17.33
C ASN A 502 40.79 4.56 17.31
N PRO A 503 40.92 3.27 16.94
CA PRO A 503 42.18 2.52 17.08
C PRO A 503 43.34 3.10 16.27
N LYS A 504 43.04 3.83 15.19
CA LYS A 504 44.04 4.49 14.33
C LYS A 504 44.41 5.91 14.79
N GLY A 505 43.77 6.42 15.83
CA GLY A 505 44.02 7.75 16.39
C GLY A 505 43.75 8.88 15.40
N ILE A 506 42.77 8.72 14.51
CA ILE A 506 42.41 9.70 13.49
C ILE A 506 41.83 10.95 14.17
N ARG A 507 42.26 12.14 13.75
CA ARG A 507 41.84 13.44 14.31
C ARG A 507 41.31 14.41 13.26
N GLY A 508 41.69 14.23 11.99
CA GLY A 508 41.33 15.13 10.91
C GLY A 508 41.40 14.48 9.53
N ILE A 509 41.18 15.27 8.48
CA ILE A 509 41.25 14.81 7.09
C ILE A 509 42.70 14.50 6.68
N GLU A 510 43.67 15.17 7.29
CA GLU A 510 45.10 14.99 7.09
C GLU A 510 45.52 13.53 7.37
N ASP A 511 44.89 12.88 8.35
CA ASP A 511 45.14 11.47 8.68
C ASP A 511 44.75 10.51 7.55
N PHE A 512 43.92 10.91 6.59
CA PHE A 512 43.56 10.08 5.44
C PHE A 512 44.74 9.86 4.47
N LEU A 513 45.78 10.68 4.58
CA LEU A 513 47.00 10.56 3.79
C LEU A 513 47.98 9.54 4.36
N ARG A 514 47.73 9.03 5.56
CA ARG A 514 48.58 8.03 6.20
C ARG A 514 48.44 6.68 5.49
N GLU A 515 49.57 6.00 5.30
CA GLU A 515 49.60 4.70 4.64
C GLU A 515 48.84 3.61 5.42
N ASP A 516 48.65 3.77 6.73
CA ASP A 516 47.95 2.79 7.57
C ASP A 516 46.44 3.00 7.67
N VAL A 517 45.89 4.00 6.98
CA VAL A 517 44.46 4.36 6.99
C VAL A 517 43.83 4.06 5.63
N THR A 518 42.70 3.35 5.65
CA THR A 518 41.84 3.12 4.48
C THR A 518 40.51 3.81 4.69
N ILE A 519 40.05 4.58 3.71
CA ILE A 519 38.76 5.26 3.80
C ILE A 519 37.71 4.63 2.89
N ILE A 520 36.46 4.93 3.19
CA ILE A 520 35.33 4.81 2.27
C ILE A 520 34.73 6.19 2.04
N ASN A 521 34.47 6.52 0.78
CA ASN A 521 34.03 7.84 0.38
C ASN A 521 32.51 7.90 0.13
N ARG A 522 31.90 9.08 0.12
CA ARG A 522 30.54 9.26 -0.41
C ARG A 522 30.59 9.40 -1.93
N ASN A 523 29.49 9.08 -2.59
CA ASN A 523 29.38 9.17 -4.04
C ASN A 523 29.65 10.59 -4.55
N ARG A 524 30.26 10.70 -5.74
CA ARG A 524 30.51 11.98 -6.41
C ARG A 524 29.21 12.78 -6.55
N GLY A 525 29.33 14.10 -6.42
CA GLY A 525 28.20 15.04 -6.44
C GLY A 525 27.39 15.13 -5.14
N SER A 526 27.67 14.31 -4.12
CA SER A 526 27.08 14.51 -2.80
C SER A 526 27.77 15.67 -2.07
N GLY A 527 27.01 16.43 -1.26
CA GLY A 527 27.57 17.55 -0.48
C GLY A 527 28.72 17.13 0.45
N THR A 528 28.62 15.93 1.02
CA THR A 528 29.69 15.34 1.84
C THR A 528 30.95 15.01 1.04
N ARG A 529 30.81 14.61 -0.24
CA ARG A 529 31.96 14.40 -1.12
C ARG A 529 32.62 15.74 -1.47
N ILE A 530 31.82 16.75 -1.81
CA ILE A 530 32.32 18.11 -2.07
C ILE A 530 33.08 18.64 -0.85
N LEU A 531 32.56 18.41 0.36
CA LEU A 531 33.23 18.81 1.60
C LEU A 531 34.63 18.17 1.74
N LEU A 532 34.74 16.86 1.50
CA LEU A 532 36.05 16.19 1.49
C LEU A 532 36.97 16.80 0.43
N ASP A 533 36.47 16.96 -0.79
CA ASP A 533 37.26 17.49 -1.90
C ASP A 533 37.75 18.92 -1.62
N MET A 534 36.96 19.74 -0.91
CA MET A 534 37.36 21.07 -0.44
C MET A 534 38.51 21.00 0.59
N PHE A 535 38.40 20.15 1.60
CA PHE A 535 39.49 19.96 2.59
C PHE A 535 40.77 19.44 1.92
N LEU A 536 40.65 18.49 0.99
CA LEU A 536 41.82 17.98 0.27
C LEU A 536 42.45 19.03 -0.64
N LYS A 537 41.65 19.94 -1.23
CA LYS A 537 42.15 21.07 -2.00
C LYS A 537 42.91 22.06 -1.12
N GLU A 538 42.39 22.38 0.05
CA GLU A 538 43.07 23.23 1.03
C GLU A 538 44.40 22.61 1.49
N ILE A 539 44.42 21.31 1.79
CA ILE A 539 45.66 20.57 2.11
C ILE A 539 46.64 20.62 0.94
N ALA A 540 46.17 20.45 -0.31
CA ALA A 540 47.00 20.54 -1.50
C ALA A 540 47.66 21.90 -1.67
N GLU A 541 46.88 22.97 -1.48
CA GLU A 541 47.36 24.35 -1.54
C GLU A 541 48.39 24.62 -0.43
N ASN A 542 48.13 24.16 0.80
CA ASN A 542 49.03 24.33 1.94
C ASN A 542 50.35 23.54 1.80
N GLU A 543 50.31 22.35 1.19
CA GLU A 543 51.50 21.53 0.93
C GLU A 543 52.22 21.86 -0.40
N GLY A 544 51.69 22.78 -1.20
CA GLY A 544 52.23 23.11 -2.53
C GLY A 544 52.18 21.94 -3.51
N LYS A 545 51.26 21.00 -3.32
CA LYS A 545 51.09 19.79 -4.15
C LYS A 545 49.89 19.94 -5.08
N LYS A 546 49.86 19.15 -6.15
CA LYS A 546 48.64 19.03 -6.97
C LYS A 546 47.63 18.16 -6.23
N LEU A 547 46.36 18.55 -6.26
CA LEU A 547 45.25 17.76 -5.70
C LEU A 547 45.24 16.31 -6.21
N SER A 548 45.58 16.10 -7.49
CA SER A 548 45.68 14.77 -8.09
C SER A 548 46.68 13.85 -7.40
N ASP A 549 47.75 14.41 -6.83
CA ASP A 549 48.82 13.62 -6.24
C ASP A 549 48.45 13.22 -4.80
N ILE A 550 47.80 14.12 -4.06
CA ILE A 550 47.21 13.85 -2.73
C ILE A 550 46.08 12.82 -2.83
N VAL A 551 45.19 12.97 -3.79
CA VAL A 551 44.08 12.02 -3.98
C VAL A 551 44.61 10.60 -4.26
N LYS A 552 45.66 10.47 -5.06
CA LYS A 552 46.28 9.17 -5.37
C LYS A 552 46.93 8.50 -4.17
N SER A 553 47.37 9.25 -3.15
CA SER A 553 47.95 8.66 -1.94
C SER A 553 46.92 8.14 -0.95
N ILE A 554 45.65 8.50 -1.10
CA ILE A 554 44.58 8.09 -0.18
C ILE A 554 44.07 6.68 -0.54
N LYS A 555 44.23 5.73 0.37
CA LYS A 555 43.71 4.37 0.20
C LYS A 555 42.19 4.35 0.29
N GLY A 556 41.53 3.83 -0.74
CA GLY A 556 40.07 3.69 -0.78
C GLY A 556 39.31 4.94 -1.23
N TYR A 557 40.00 5.97 -1.72
CA TYR A 557 39.37 7.22 -2.19
C TYR A 557 38.30 7.01 -3.28
N GLU A 558 38.52 6.07 -4.19
CA GLU A 558 37.61 5.71 -5.28
C GLU A 558 36.49 4.74 -4.84
N ILE A 559 36.53 4.22 -3.61
CA ILE A 559 35.49 3.35 -3.09
C ILE A 559 34.33 4.22 -2.60
N GLU A 560 33.27 4.25 -3.37
CA GLU A 560 32.10 5.08 -3.07
C GLU A 560 31.00 4.28 -2.34
N ALA A 561 30.47 4.90 -1.29
CA ALA A 561 29.26 4.52 -0.58
C ALA A 561 28.12 5.45 -1.00
N LYS A 562 26.93 4.88 -1.23
CA LYS A 562 25.73 5.63 -1.65
C LYS A 562 24.90 6.21 -0.50
N THR A 563 25.11 5.73 0.72
CA THR A 563 24.42 6.25 1.91
C THR A 563 25.43 6.47 3.03
N HIS A 564 25.06 7.32 3.99
CA HIS A 564 25.83 7.48 5.23
C HIS A 564 25.91 6.16 6.03
N SER A 565 24.83 5.37 6.04
CA SER A 565 24.82 4.05 6.67
C SER A 565 25.82 3.09 6.03
N SER A 566 25.97 3.11 4.70
CA SER A 566 26.97 2.31 4.01
C SER A 566 28.40 2.67 4.41
N VAL A 567 28.67 3.95 4.71
CA VAL A 567 29.96 4.39 5.28
C VAL A 567 30.13 3.79 6.68
N ALA A 568 29.14 3.95 7.56
CA ALA A 568 29.19 3.43 8.92
C ALA A 568 29.35 1.90 8.96
N VAL A 569 28.63 1.14 8.14
CA VAL A 569 28.75 -0.33 8.06
C VAL A 569 30.14 -0.74 7.56
N ALA A 570 30.71 -0.02 6.59
CA ALA A 570 32.07 -0.32 6.13
C ALA A 570 33.12 -0.10 7.23
N VAL A 571 32.94 0.94 8.06
CA VAL A 571 33.78 1.17 9.23
C VAL A 571 33.56 0.10 10.30
N LEU A 572 32.30 -0.19 10.64
CA LEU A 572 31.92 -1.19 11.65
C LEU A 572 32.40 -2.60 11.31
N SER A 573 32.39 -2.97 10.02
CA SER A 573 32.86 -4.28 9.54
C SER A 573 34.38 -4.35 9.31
N GLY A 574 35.12 -3.26 9.55
CA GLY A 574 36.56 -3.19 9.32
C GLY A 574 36.97 -3.16 7.84
N LYS A 575 36.02 -2.92 6.92
CA LYS A 575 36.30 -2.73 5.49
C LYS A 575 37.01 -1.39 5.22
N ALA A 576 36.76 -0.39 6.06
CA ALA A 576 37.45 0.89 6.07
C ALA A 576 37.75 1.31 7.52
N ASP A 577 38.79 2.10 7.73
CA ASP A 577 39.12 2.69 9.03
C ASP A 577 38.32 3.96 9.30
N ALA A 578 37.96 4.70 8.23
CA ALA A 578 37.24 5.96 8.32
C ALA A 578 36.35 6.25 7.12
N GLY A 579 35.43 7.19 7.26
CA GLY A 579 34.74 7.80 6.12
C GLY A 579 33.89 8.98 6.56
N LEU A 580 33.61 9.92 5.65
CA LEU A 580 32.77 11.06 5.98
C LEU A 580 31.29 10.67 6.04
N GLY A 581 30.61 11.18 7.06
CA GLY A 581 29.18 11.01 7.22
C GLY A 581 28.58 12.01 8.18
N ILE A 582 27.42 11.65 8.74
CA ILE A 582 26.67 12.48 9.69
C ILE A 582 26.68 11.83 11.06
N LYS A 583 26.73 12.66 12.11
CA LYS A 583 26.82 12.20 13.50
C LYS A 583 25.68 11.28 13.91
N THR A 584 24.47 11.57 13.47
CA THR A 584 23.29 10.72 13.74
C THR A 584 23.52 9.26 13.36
N VAL A 585 24.17 9.02 12.22
CA VAL A 585 24.48 7.67 11.75
C VAL A 585 25.62 7.05 12.56
N ALA A 586 26.65 7.81 12.90
CA ALA A 586 27.72 7.30 13.77
C ALA A 586 27.16 6.82 15.12
N THR A 587 26.34 7.64 15.79
CA THR A 587 25.67 7.28 17.05
C THR A 587 24.80 6.03 16.90
N GLN A 588 23.98 5.94 15.85
CA GLN A 588 23.10 4.79 15.62
C GLN A 588 23.84 3.46 15.48
N TYR A 589 25.05 3.48 14.91
CA TYR A 589 25.89 2.30 14.75
C TYR A 589 26.90 2.12 15.91
N GLY A 590 26.84 2.97 16.95
CA GLY A 590 27.75 2.92 18.09
C GLY A 590 29.21 3.21 17.74
N LEU A 591 29.44 4.01 16.71
CA LEU A 591 30.75 4.41 16.20
C LEU A 591 31.17 5.77 16.78
N GLU A 592 32.47 6.04 16.75
CA GLU A 592 33.00 7.35 17.15
C GLU A 592 32.86 8.35 15.99
N PHE A 593 32.79 9.63 16.35
CA PHE A 593 32.55 10.71 15.40
C PHE A 593 33.44 11.91 15.68
N ILE A 594 34.13 12.40 14.64
CA ILE A 594 34.99 13.57 14.70
C ILE A 594 34.32 14.69 13.89
N PRO A 595 33.86 15.78 14.54
CA PRO A 595 33.10 16.82 13.87
C PRO A 595 33.98 17.65 12.93
N LEU A 596 33.45 17.99 11.75
CA LEU A 596 34.12 18.84 10.77
C LEU A 596 33.34 20.12 10.49
N ARG A 597 32.04 20.00 10.15
CA ARG A 597 31.23 21.14 9.72
C ARG A 597 29.74 20.91 9.97
N ALA A 598 29.00 22.00 10.21
CA ALA A 598 27.54 21.97 10.15
C ALA A 598 27.06 22.13 8.69
N GLU A 599 26.09 21.30 8.30
CA GLU A 599 25.42 21.31 7.01
C GLU A 599 24.02 21.91 7.18
N GLU A 600 23.64 22.84 6.29
CA GLU A 600 22.30 23.42 6.26
C GLU A 600 21.34 22.52 5.47
N TYR A 601 20.30 22.02 6.15
CA TYR A 601 19.21 21.30 5.52
C TYR A 601 17.97 22.18 5.44
N ASP A 602 17.62 22.62 4.24
CA ASP A 602 16.60 23.63 3.98
C ASP A 602 15.43 23.08 3.15
N PHE A 603 14.39 23.89 3.01
CA PHE A 603 13.16 23.56 2.32
C PHE A 603 12.85 24.57 1.23
N LEU A 604 12.80 24.10 -0.02
CA LEU A 604 12.33 24.90 -1.15
C LEU A 604 10.82 24.75 -1.29
N ILE A 605 10.08 25.86 -1.29
CA ILE A 605 8.62 25.89 -1.33
C ILE A 605 8.14 26.80 -2.47
N PRO A 606 7.30 26.33 -3.41
CA PRO A 606 6.73 27.18 -4.44
C PRO A 606 5.89 28.32 -3.85
N LYS A 607 5.95 29.53 -4.42
CA LYS A 607 5.26 30.71 -3.88
C LYS A 607 3.73 30.52 -3.86
N ASP A 608 3.16 29.86 -4.86
CA ASP A 608 1.73 29.55 -4.97
C ASP A 608 1.26 28.49 -3.95
N ARG A 609 2.18 27.77 -3.29
CA ARG A 609 1.88 26.77 -2.25
C ARG A 609 1.96 27.33 -0.83
N LEU A 610 2.51 28.53 -0.63
CA LEU A 610 2.62 29.13 0.71
C LEU A 610 1.27 29.34 1.39
N GLU A 611 0.21 29.54 0.61
CA GLU A 611 -1.15 29.71 1.13
C GLU A 611 -1.84 28.40 1.52
N LYS A 612 -1.28 27.25 1.12
CA LYS A 612 -1.82 25.93 1.43
C LYS A 612 -1.73 25.68 2.93
N ARG A 613 -2.85 25.24 3.54
CA ARG A 613 -2.97 25.01 4.98
C ARG A 613 -1.85 24.12 5.53
N GLU A 614 -1.56 23.02 4.85
CA GLU A 614 -0.56 22.05 5.27
C GLU A 614 0.86 22.63 5.19
N VAL A 615 1.15 23.51 4.23
CA VAL A 615 2.45 24.18 4.09
C VAL A 615 2.63 25.25 5.17
N LYS A 616 1.60 26.04 5.49
CA LYS A 616 1.63 26.97 6.62
C LYS A 616 1.92 26.22 7.92
N MET A 617 1.20 25.14 8.16
CA MET A 617 1.40 24.30 9.34
C MET A 617 2.81 23.72 9.39
N PHE A 618 3.39 23.31 8.25
CA PHE A 618 4.79 22.86 8.19
C PHE A 618 5.76 23.93 8.67
N ILE A 619 5.63 25.16 8.16
CA ILE A 619 6.49 26.30 8.52
C ILE A 619 6.29 26.68 10.00
N GLU A 620 5.05 26.68 10.49
CA GLU A 620 4.74 26.93 11.90
C GLU A 620 5.36 25.88 12.82
N LYS A 621 5.26 24.59 12.44
CA LYS A 621 5.87 23.50 13.21
C LYS A 621 7.39 23.55 13.17
N LEU A 622 7.99 23.92 12.04
CA LEU A 622 9.44 24.13 11.94
C LEU A 622 9.96 25.20 12.92
N LYS A 623 9.14 26.21 13.25
CA LYS A 623 9.45 27.27 14.23
C LYS A 623 9.07 26.92 15.67
N SER A 624 8.43 25.77 15.90
CA SER A 624 7.86 25.44 17.20
C SER A 624 8.91 24.91 18.19
N GLU A 625 8.72 25.19 19.48
CA GLU A 625 9.57 24.64 20.55
C GLU A 625 9.45 23.12 20.63
N ASP A 626 8.29 22.56 20.29
CA ASP A 626 8.10 21.11 20.22
C ASP A 626 9.00 20.46 19.16
N PHE A 627 9.13 21.08 17.98
CA PHE A 627 10.04 20.59 16.95
C PHE A 627 11.50 20.65 17.42
N LYS A 628 11.92 21.78 18.00
CA LYS A 628 13.26 21.92 18.58
C LYS A 628 13.55 20.83 19.61
N ARG A 629 12.65 20.63 20.58
CA ARG A 629 12.79 19.62 21.64
C ARG A 629 12.88 18.20 21.08
N GLU A 630 12.14 17.87 20.03
CA GLU A 630 12.19 16.54 19.42
C GLU A 630 13.41 16.36 18.50
N LEU A 631 13.83 17.40 17.78
CA LEU A 631 14.98 17.37 16.89
C LEU A 631 16.29 17.22 17.67
N GLU A 632 16.45 17.99 18.75
CA GLU A 632 17.69 18.01 19.56
C GLU A 632 17.86 16.75 20.43
N LYS A 633 16.86 15.86 20.50
CA LYS A 633 17.04 14.49 21.02
C LYS A 633 17.87 13.61 20.09
N ILE A 634 18.01 13.98 18.83
CA ILE A 634 18.78 13.25 17.84
C ILE A 634 20.16 13.87 17.74
N ASP A 635 21.18 13.09 18.12
CA ASP A 635 22.57 13.53 18.05
C ASP A 635 22.95 14.05 16.67
N GLY A 636 23.52 15.24 16.65
CA GLY A 636 23.99 15.91 15.43
C GLY A 636 22.94 16.68 14.66
N LEU A 637 21.70 16.78 15.15
CA LEU A 637 20.69 17.68 14.61
C LEU A 637 20.38 18.78 15.60
N ARG A 638 20.30 20.02 15.11
CA ARG A 638 19.90 21.17 15.94
C ARG A 638 19.23 22.25 15.12
N VAL A 639 18.32 22.98 15.75
CA VAL A 639 17.84 24.25 15.19
C VAL A 639 18.91 25.32 15.37
N TYR A 640 18.74 26.43 14.68
CA TYR A 640 19.63 27.59 14.79
C TYR A 640 18.83 28.88 14.57
N GLU A 641 19.48 30.04 14.69
CA GLU A 641 18.84 31.35 14.69
C GLU A 641 18.02 31.65 13.43
N ARG A 642 18.36 31.01 12.31
CA ARG A 642 17.66 31.17 11.03
C ARG A 642 16.56 30.12 10.81
N THR A 643 16.37 29.15 11.69
CA THR A 643 15.36 28.10 11.49
C THR A 643 13.96 28.70 11.30
N GLY A 644 13.36 28.40 10.14
CA GLY A 644 12.07 28.93 9.70
C GLY A 644 12.12 30.31 9.01
N GLU A 645 13.29 30.93 8.85
CA GLU A 645 13.48 32.14 8.05
C GLU A 645 13.09 31.87 6.59
N ILE A 646 12.29 32.75 6.00
CA ILE A 646 11.85 32.64 4.59
C ILE A 646 12.69 33.60 3.75
N ILE A 647 13.44 33.04 2.80
CA ILE A 647 14.27 33.80 1.85
C ILE A 647 13.59 33.80 0.49
N THR A 648 13.29 34.99 -0.01
CA THR A 648 12.78 35.17 -1.37
C THR A 648 13.91 34.96 -2.37
N ILE A 649 13.66 34.14 -3.38
CA ILE A 649 14.57 33.97 -4.51
C ILE A 649 14.18 35.02 -5.56
N GLU A 650 15.16 35.83 -5.97
CA GLU A 650 15.04 36.86 -7.01
C GLU A 650 15.11 36.27 -8.43
#